data_AF-A0A521THG9-F1
#
_entry.id   AF-A0A521THG9-F1
#
_cell.length_a   1.000
_cell.length_b   1.000
_cell.length_c   1.000
_cell.angle_alpha   90.00
_cell.angle_beta   90.00
_cell.angle_gamma   90.00
#
_symmetry.space_group_name_H-M   'P 1'
#
loop_
_entity.id
_entity.type
_entity.pdbx_description
1 polymer ?
#
loop_
_entity_poly.entity_id
_entity_poly.type
_entity_poly.pdbx_seq_one_letter_code
_entity_poly.pdbx_strand_id
1 'polypeptide(L)'
;MMERWERVVDGAKDVCELAREGALVTERAGREGATPVTREHHCDTEATAEGIRRRMAAQRERQGYARVGDDAAKEAAKEVGSASARPGYPGLSDETLDAVILRVGKAAAGDAYKVGEAIYKTTGDFAGRYGVAWFLVAQGLVPAETMPGLWDLLAEDHAHVDPAAVLSLLSRLPTGKAFTRLFKYDPMPWFVSGFTRSLDELLFAAWQRDPGLFEARGSELVEPARRSLDFVRGRSGVALPPARAHSLLVEFAEVQATSGLATNWELARVESGAVTRPRLSDPAAVRAVALLFGTEQEWGAAMVAAALKVQRPSLSNVRDALGHCTALELATLLSRRGSFGSNPELAQELRILEQERSDAPEALLSAAESLRDGDRHAHAVSEMFAVVAAARFAEQGRAVPASLAPLLRFEFLSGVYHESIRPYVRALEALSPEEVLAMAERSLGEEYTYARGLGALLAWPDDALLGRFFDKDTANGFLEPEVVGRFGAAALPHLARIWELTPRERRRTRHQQVLAALGTAGDRGEAVDPSWDRLVVFDEEGVERLKYWDPSYARARERALMALSPERRLAALLRGAARRAYPERALASARILDDDGLAAVMAAFLPRRSESERGATVQALRALGDRAAEALRRCRGDFEGDAAFVAVLREALPAGQADALLSG
;
A
#
# COMPACT_ATOMS: atom_id res chain seq x y z
N MET A 1 -15.19 -32.85 46.47
CA MET A 1 -13.91 -32.87 47.21
C MET A 1 -13.61 -31.45 47.64
N MET A 2 -13.42 -31.21 48.94
CA MET A 2 -13.21 -29.88 49.50
C MET A 2 -11.71 -29.61 49.54
N GLU A 3 -11.26 -28.61 48.78
CA GLU A 3 -9.87 -28.17 48.73
C GLU A 3 -9.67 -27.07 49.78
N ARG A 4 -8.52 -27.05 50.45
CA ARG A 4 -8.23 -26.13 51.56
C ARG A 4 -6.98 -25.32 51.28
N TRP A 5 -7.02 -24.04 51.58
CA TRP A 5 -5.93 -23.08 51.45
C TRP A 5 -5.75 -22.29 52.74
N GLU A 6 -4.52 -21.98 53.08
CA GLU A 6 -4.15 -21.38 54.36
C GLU A 6 -3.13 -20.24 54.17
N ARG A 7 -3.24 -19.19 54.98
CA ARG A 7 -2.29 -18.07 55.03
C ARG A 7 -2.11 -17.61 56.47
N VAL A 8 -0.88 -17.27 56.86
CA VAL A 8 -0.60 -16.67 58.18
C VAL A 8 -0.57 -15.15 58.06
N VAL A 9 -1.38 -14.46 58.87
CA VAL A 9 -1.45 -12.99 58.95
C VAL A 9 -1.41 -12.59 60.41
N ASP A 10 -0.43 -11.77 60.79
CA ASP A 10 -0.22 -11.28 62.16
C ASP A 10 -0.18 -12.41 63.22
N GLY A 11 0.39 -13.56 62.86
CA GLY A 11 0.49 -14.74 63.74
C GLY A 11 -0.79 -15.57 63.86
N ALA A 12 -1.89 -15.15 63.24
CA ALA A 12 -3.13 -15.92 63.13
C ALA A 12 -3.24 -16.60 61.75
N LYS A 13 -3.82 -17.80 61.71
CA LYS A 13 -3.96 -18.58 60.48
C LYS A 13 -5.36 -18.36 59.89
N ASP A 14 -5.43 -17.78 58.70
CA ASP A 14 -6.65 -17.67 57.91
C ASP A 14 -6.79 -18.92 57.04
N VAL A 15 -7.98 -19.52 57.03
CA VAL A 15 -8.31 -20.73 56.28
C VAL A 15 -9.42 -20.40 55.29
N CYS A 16 -9.28 -20.91 54.07
CA CYS A 16 -10.31 -20.87 53.04
C CYS A 16 -10.47 -22.27 52.43
N GLU A 17 -11.70 -22.76 52.37
CA GLU A 17 -12.05 -24.06 51.80
C GLU A 17 -13.02 -23.84 50.63
N LEU A 18 -12.75 -24.50 49.50
CA LEU A 18 -13.60 -24.46 48.31
C LEU A 18 -14.05 -25.88 47.96
N ALA A 19 -15.35 -26.07 47.82
CA ALA A 19 -15.94 -27.31 47.33
C ALA A 19 -16.83 -27.04 46.12
N ARG A 20 -16.94 -28.04 45.23
CA ARG A 20 -17.95 -28.07 44.16
C ARG A 20 -18.77 -29.33 44.29
N GLU A 21 -20.08 -29.16 44.20
CA GLU A 21 -21.07 -30.23 44.13
C GLU A 21 -22.03 -29.92 42.98
N GLY A 22 -21.88 -30.62 41.84
CA GLY A 22 -22.60 -30.31 40.61
C GLY A 22 -22.33 -28.88 40.13
N ALA A 23 -23.39 -28.08 39.99
CA ALA A 23 -23.31 -26.68 39.57
C ALA A 23 -23.21 -25.68 40.75
N LEU A 24 -23.06 -26.16 41.99
CA LEU A 24 -22.85 -25.35 43.18
C LEU A 24 -21.37 -25.27 43.55
N VAL A 25 -20.89 -24.07 43.85
CA VAL A 25 -19.57 -23.84 44.46
C VAL A 25 -19.77 -23.26 45.85
N THR A 26 -19.20 -23.91 46.86
CA THR A 26 -19.26 -23.47 48.26
C THR A 26 -17.88 -23.02 48.71
N GLU A 27 -17.80 -21.79 49.23
CA GLU A 27 -16.62 -21.23 49.87
C GLU A 27 -16.86 -21.13 51.37
N ARG A 28 -15.92 -21.62 52.18
CA ARG A 28 -15.88 -21.39 53.63
C ARG A 28 -14.59 -20.68 53.97
N ALA A 29 -14.67 -19.47 54.53
CA ALA A 29 -13.48 -18.69 54.87
C ALA A 29 -13.57 -18.08 56.27
N GLY A 30 -12.47 -18.12 57.01
CA GLY A 30 -12.39 -17.57 58.36
C GLY A 30 -11.04 -17.81 59.02
N ARG A 31 -10.83 -17.25 60.21
CA ARG A 31 -9.66 -17.58 61.04
C ARG A 31 -9.78 -19.01 61.58
N GLU A 32 -8.67 -19.73 61.61
CA GLU A 32 -8.59 -21.09 62.14
C GLU A 32 -9.06 -21.11 63.61
N GLY A 33 -10.06 -21.94 63.91
CA GLY A 33 -10.70 -22.02 65.23
C GLY A 33 -11.89 -21.08 65.45
N ALA A 34 -12.19 -20.17 64.52
CA ALA A 34 -13.41 -19.35 64.53
C ALA A 34 -14.50 -19.95 63.62
N THR A 35 -15.76 -19.61 63.86
CA THR A 35 -16.88 -20.00 62.97
C THR A 35 -16.67 -19.38 61.58
N PRO A 36 -16.51 -20.19 60.52
CA PRO A 36 -16.21 -19.67 59.19
C PRO A 36 -17.45 -19.07 58.54
N VAL A 37 -17.25 -18.07 57.70
CA VAL A 37 -18.32 -17.52 56.84
C VAL A 37 -18.45 -18.43 55.63
N THR A 38 -19.66 -18.97 55.41
CA THR A 38 -19.97 -19.80 54.25
C THR A 38 -20.66 -18.97 53.18
N ARG A 39 -20.24 -19.10 51.92
CA ARG A 39 -20.83 -18.48 50.75
C ARG A 39 -21.08 -19.54 49.69
N GLU A 40 -22.24 -19.44 49.04
CA GLU A 40 -22.67 -20.39 48.03
C GLU A 40 -22.90 -19.67 46.69
N HIS A 41 -22.39 -20.26 45.62
CA HIS A 41 -22.49 -19.75 44.26
C HIS A 41 -23.17 -20.79 43.39
N HIS A 42 -24.44 -20.54 43.07
CA HIS A 42 -25.21 -21.37 42.15
C HIS A 42 -24.91 -20.98 40.71
N CYS A 43 -24.52 -21.95 39.89
CA CYS A 43 -24.19 -21.76 38.48
C CYS A 43 -25.17 -22.52 37.58
N ASP A 44 -25.30 -22.10 36.32
CA ASP A 44 -26.22 -22.73 35.37
C ASP A 44 -25.73 -24.11 34.89
N THR A 45 -24.41 -24.36 34.91
CA THR A 45 -23.81 -25.61 34.45
C THR A 45 -22.59 -25.99 35.28
N GLU A 46 -22.24 -27.29 35.28
CA GLU A 46 -21.05 -27.80 35.97
C GLU A 46 -19.73 -27.22 35.41
N ALA A 47 -19.66 -26.99 34.09
CA ALA A 47 -18.48 -26.40 33.45
C ALA A 47 -18.24 -24.95 33.92
N THR A 48 -19.32 -24.19 34.08
CA THR A 48 -19.26 -22.82 34.62
C THR A 48 -18.86 -22.84 36.09
N ALA A 49 -19.39 -23.76 36.89
CA ALA A 49 -19.03 -23.93 38.30
C ALA A 49 -17.53 -24.28 38.46
N GLU A 50 -17.00 -25.18 37.63
CA GLU A 50 -15.56 -25.50 37.64
C GLU A 50 -14.69 -24.31 37.20
N GLY A 51 -15.12 -23.53 36.21
CA GLY A 51 -14.43 -22.31 35.79
C GLY A 51 -14.43 -21.22 36.87
N ILE A 52 -15.51 -21.07 37.65
CA ILE A 52 -15.59 -20.16 38.79
C ILE A 52 -14.69 -20.65 39.93
N ARG A 53 -14.77 -21.94 40.29
CA ARG A 53 -13.94 -22.56 41.31
C ARG A 53 -12.44 -22.38 41.04
N ARG A 54 -11.99 -22.61 39.80
CA ARG A 54 -10.58 -22.40 39.40
C ARG A 54 -10.14 -20.94 39.51
N ARG A 55 -11.01 -19.99 39.17
CA ARG A 55 -10.72 -18.56 39.33
C ARG A 55 -10.64 -18.15 40.79
N MET A 56 -11.52 -18.67 41.64
CA MET A 56 -11.47 -18.45 43.09
C MET A 56 -10.18 -19.04 43.69
N ALA A 57 -9.79 -20.25 43.30
CA ALA A 57 -8.52 -20.87 43.73
C ALA A 57 -7.31 -20.02 43.31
N ALA A 58 -7.22 -19.62 42.03
CA ALA A 58 -6.15 -18.76 41.54
C ALA A 58 -6.14 -17.38 42.22
N GLN A 59 -7.31 -16.85 42.61
CA GLN A 59 -7.42 -15.61 43.36
C GLN A 59 -6.87 -15.76 44.79
N ARG A 60 -7.12 -16.89 45.47
CA ARG A 60 -6.58 -17.18 46.80
C ARG A 60 -5.06 -17.33 46.78
N GLU A 61 -4.50 -17.97 45.75
CA GLU A 61 -3.05 -18.05 45.53
C GLU A 61 -2.42 -16.66 45.36
N ARG A 62 -3.03 -15.78 44.56
CA ARG A 62 -2.57 -14.38 44.41
C ARG A 62 -2.67 -13.56 45.71
N GLN A 63 -3.60 -13.92 46.60
CA GLN A 63 -3.73 -13.32 47.92
C GLN A 63 -2.75 -13.92 48.94
N GLY A 64 -1.87 -14.84 48.52
CA GLY A 64 -0.83 -15.43 49.35
C GLY A 64 -1.29 -16.62 50.20
N TYR A 65 -2.43 -17.24 49.87
CA TYR A 65 -2.81 -18.51 50.48
C TYR A 65 -2.10 -19.69 49.80
N ALA A 66 -1.57 -20.61 50.60
CA ALA A 66 -0.98 -21.86 50.13
C ALA A 66 -1.98 -23.01 50.25
N ARG A 67 -2.04 -23.89 49.24
CA ARG A 67 -2.94 -25.05 49.23
C ARG A 67 -2.41 -26.13 50.18
N VAL A 68 -3.26 -26.63 51.08
CA VAL A 68 -2.93 -27.65 52.07
C VAL A 68 -2.98 -29.03 51.40
N GLY A 69 -1.85 -29.75 51.45
CA GLY A 69 -1.70 -31.10 50.87
C GLY A 69 -0.72 -31.21 49.69
N ASP A 70 -0.16 -30.09 49.20
CA ASP A 70 0.79 -30.09 48.07
C ASP A 70 2.24 -30.44 48.45
N ASP A 71 2.55 -30.65 49.74
CA ASP A 71 3.89 -31.06 50.16
C ASP A 71 4.20 -32.51 49.74
N ALA A 72 3.19 -33.38 49.63
CA ALA A 72 3.36 -34.75 49.12
C ALA A 72 3.53 -34.81 47.59
N ALA A 73 2.97 -33.85 46.85
CA ALA A 73 3.12 -33.77 45.39
C ALA A 73 4.49 -33.19 44.97
N LYS A 74 5.08 -32.32 45.78
CA LYS A 74 6.44 -31.80 45.58
C LYS A 74 7.54 -32.84 45.83
N GLU A 75 7.33 -33.76 46.76
CA GLU A 75 8.25 -34.89 47.00
C GLU A 75 8.12 -35.97 45.90
N ALA A 76 6.89 -36.30 45.46
CA ALA A 76 6.68 -37.26 44.36
C ALA A 76 7.21 -36.77 43.00
N ALA A 77 7.19 -35.46 42.73
CA ALA A 77 7.79 -34.88 41.53
C ALA A 77 9.33 -34.90 41.54
N LYS A 78 9.95 -35.06 42.73
CA LYS A 78 11.41 -35.13 42.88
C LYS A 78 11.96 -36.54 42.66
N GLU A 79 11.16 -37.59 42.87
CA GLU A 79 11.57 -38.99 42.71
C GLU A 79 11.21 -39.64 41.36
N VAL A 80 10.34 -39.03 40.54
CA VAL A 80 10.05 -39.54 39.17
C VAL A 80 11.03 -38.96 38.12
N GLY A 81 11.89 -38.02 38.50
CA GLY A 81 12.88 -37.37 37.62
C GLY A 81 14.23 -38.08 37.51
N SER A 82 14.35 -39.36 37.87
CA SER A 82 15.56 -40.14 37.69
C SER A 82 15.28 -41.38 36.84
N ALA A 83 15.63 -41.25 35.55
CA ALA A 83 16.13 -42.31 34.65
C ALA A 83 15.55 -42.25 33.22
N SER A 84 15.62 -41.08 32.58
CA SER A 84 16.23 -41.05 31.25
C SER A 84 17.32 -40.00 31.30
N ALA A 85 18.58 -40.39 31.10
CA ALA A 85 19.66 -39.44 30.94
C ALA A 85 19.31 -38.54 29.75
N ARG A 86 18.85 -37.32 30.02
CA ARG A 86 18.60 -36.35 28.97
C ARG A 86 19.94 -36.04 28.30
N PRO A 87 19.96 -35.86 26.97
CA PRO A 87 21.18 -35.44 26.31
C PRO A 87 21.60 -34.05 26.80
N GLY A 88 22.90 -33.88 27.06
CA GLY A 88 23.50 -32.57 27.37
C GLY A 88 23.86 -31.79 26.10
N TYR A 89 24.00 -30.47 26.22
CA TYR A 89 24.49 -29.61 25.13
C TYR A 89 25.96 -29.23 25.38
N PRO A 90 26.87 -29.35 24.39
CA PRO A 90 28.28 -29.00 24.57
C PRO A 90 28.47 -27.59 25.11
N GLY A 91 29.23 -27.46 26.20
CA GLY A 91 29.56 -26.16 26.81
C GLY A 91 28.49 -25.57 27.74
N LEU A 92 27.34 -26.25 27.95
CA LEU A 92 26.34 -25.87 28.94
C LEU A 92 26.27 -26.90 30.07
N SER A 93 26.12 -26.43 31.31
CA SER A 93 25.80 -27.31 32.44
C SER A 93 24.32 -27.74 32.38
N ASP A 94 24.00 -28.84 33.04
CA ASP A 94 22.62 -29.32 33.17
C ASP A 94 21.68 -28.27 33.78
N GLU A 95 22.15 -27.55 34.81
CA GLU A 95 21.37 -26.48 35.45
C GLU A 95 21.08 -25.31 34.49
N THR A 96 22.07 -24.93 33.68
CA THR A 96 21.90 -23.87 32.67
C THR A 96 20.94 -24.32 31.57
N LEU A 97 21.03 -25.58 31.12
CA LEU A 97 20.14 -26.13 30.10
C LEU A 97 18.68 -26.20 30.62
N ASP A 98 18.46 -26.59 31.87
CA ASP A 98 17.14 -26.53 32.51
C ASP A 98 16.56 -25.12 32.54
N ALA A 99 17.38 -24.14 32.93
CA ALA A 99 16.97 -22.75 32.97
C ALA A 99 16.60 -22.24 31.56
N VAL A 100 17.31 -22.67 30.52
CA VAL A 100 16.97 -22.36 29.12
C VAL A 100 15.62 -22.98 28.75
N ILE A 101 15.43 -24.28 28.96
CA ILE A 101 14.18 -24.99 28.64
C ILE A 101 12.98 -24.28 29.29
N LEU A 102 13.09 -23.97 30.59
CA LEU A 102 12.04 -23.30 31.34
C LEU A 102 11.74 -21.89 30.81
N ARG A 103 12.77 -21.10 30.46
CA ARG A 103 12.61 -19.73 29.97
C ARG A 103 12.05 -19.69 28.55
N VAL A 104 12.54 -20.57 27.68
CA VAL A 104 12.03 -20.73 26.31
C VAL A 104 10.57 -21.19 26.36
N GLY A 105 10.22 -22.17 27.20
CA GLY A 105 8.83 -22.60 27.39
C GLY A 105 7.90 -21.47 27.87
N LYS A 106 8.37 -20.58 28.75
CA LYS A 106 7.62 -19.37 29.17
C LYS A 106 7.51 -18.32 28.07
N ALA A 107 8.48 -18.27 27.16
CA ALA A 107 8.50 -17.39 26.00
C ALA A 107 7.70 -17.94 24.80
N ALA A 108 6.96 -19.06 24.95
CA ALA A 108 6.17 -19.69 23.88
C ALA A 108 5.17 -18.75 23.18
N ALA A 109 4.63 -17.76 23.89
CA ALA A 109 3.75 -16.73 23.34
C ALA A 109 4.49 -15.46 22.87
N GLY A 110 5.83 -15.46 22.90
CA GLY A 110 6.70 -14.37 22.46
C GLY A 110 7.10 -14.45 21.00
N ASP A 111 7.65 -13.35 20.48
CA ASP A 111 8.28 -13.28 19.15
C ASP A 111 9.71 -13.88 19.16
N ALA A 112 10.33 -13.97 17.98
CA ALA A 112 11.69 -14.47 17.81
C ALA A 112 12.70 -13.80 18.76
N TYR A 113 12.58 -12.48 18.93
CA TYR A 113 13.47 -11.71 19.79
C TYR A 113 13.36 -12.18 21.25
N LYS A 114 12.15 -12.36 21.78
CA LYS A 114 11.95 -12.84 23.16
C LYS A 114 12.49 -14.24 23.38
N VAL A 115 12.33 -15.14 22.40
CA VAL A 115 12.87 -16.51 22.49
C VAL A 115 14.40 -16.47 22.44
N GLY A 116 14.98 -15.70 21.51
CA GLY A 116 16.44 -15.52 21.42
C GLY A 116 17.03 -14.86 22.67
N GLU A 117 16.35 -13.85 23.22
CA GLU A 117 16.76 -13.17 24.44
C GLU A 117 16.68 -14.11 25.67
N ALA A 118 15.69 -15.01 25.71
CA ALA A 118 15.57 -16.01 26.77
C ALA A 118 16.76 -16.99 26.77
N ILE A 119 17.22 -17.41 25.59
CA ILE A 119 18.42 -18.25 25.45
C ILE A 119 19.67 -17.46 25.83
N TYR A 120 19.83 -16.25 25.30
CA TYR A 120 20.97 -15.38 25.57
C TYR A 120 21.13 -15.03 27.05
N LYS A 121 20.06 -14.60 27.72
CA LYS A 121 20.08 -14.24 29.16
C LYS A 121 20.46 -15.40 30.09
N THR A 122 20.50 -16.62 29.56
CA THR A 122 20.80 -17.83 30.32
C THR A 122 22.17 -18.39 29.97
N THR A 123 22.53 -18.35 28.69
CA THR A 123 23.80 -18.90 28.17
C THR A 123 24.92 -17.88 28.10
N GLY A 124 24.60 -16.58 28.07
CA GLY A 124 25.56 -15.49 27.87
C GLY A 124 26.08 -15.35 26.43
N ASP A 125 25.66 -16.23 25.50
CA ASP A 125 26.10 -16.23 24.11
C ASP A 125 24.94 -15.95 23.17
N PHE A 126 24.93 -14.75 22.59
CA PHE A 126 23.89 -14.37 21.64
C PHE A 126 24.09 -15.08 20.30
N ALA A 127 25.32 -15.33 19.85
CA ALA A 127 25.59 -15.95 18.55
C ALA A 127 25.24 -17.45 18.56
N GLY A 128 25.56 -18.16 19.65
CA GLY A 128 25.26 -19.58 19.83
C GLY A 128 23.79 -19.93 20.08
N ARG A 129 22.90 -18.93 20.18
CA ARG A 129 21.48 -19.15 20.49
C ARG A 129 20.76 -20.05 19.49
N TYR A 130 21.16 -20.00 18.20
CA TYR A 130 20.56 -20.82 17.15
C TYR A 130 20.88 -22.31 17.34
N GLY A 131 22.14 -22.65 17.65
CA GLY A 131 22.54 -24.03 17.93
C GLY A 131 21.82 -24.62 19.14
N VAL A 132 21.67 -23.82 20.21
CA VAL A 132 20.88 -24.22 21.38
C VAL A 132 19.40 -24.41 21.02
N ALA A 133 18.79 -23.48 20.27
CA ALA A 133 17.40 -23.60 19.85
C ALA A 133 17.16 -24.88 19.03
N TRP A 134 18.03 -25.19 18.06
CA TRP A 134 17.96 -26.43 17.28
C TRP A 134 18.10 -27.68 18.13
N PHE A 135 19.01 -27.67 19.11
CA PHE A 135 19.16 -28.78 20.05
C PHE A 135 17.88 -29.03 20.85
N LEU A 136 17.23 -27.98 21.37
CA LEU A 136 15.98 -28.11 22.11
C LEU A 136 14.87 -28.76 21.27
N VAL A 137 14.79 -28.40 19.99
CA VAL A 137 13.82 -28.97 19.05
C VAL A 137 14.15 -30.43 18.72
N ALA A 138 15.40 -30.72 18.35
CA ALA A 138 15.85 -32.05 17.94
C ALA A 138 15.69 -33.08 19.07
N GLN A 139 15.88 -32.67 20.32
CA GLN A 139 15.73 -33.51 21.51
C GLN A 139 14.30 -33.50 22.09
N GLY A 140 13.36 -32.75 21.49
CA GLY A 140 11.98 -32.68 21.96
C GLY A 140 11.83 -32.07 23.36
N LEU A 141 12.74 -31.19 23.77
CA LEU A 141 12.79 -30.60 25.11
C LEU A 141 11.80 -29.43 25.28
N VAL A 142 11.22 -28.95 24.18
CA VAL A 142 10.18 -27.90 24.16
C VAL A 142 9.07 -28.28 23.17
N PRO A 143 7.82 -27.82 23.39
CA PRO A 143 6.68 -28.09 22.49
C PRO A 143 6.73 -27.17 21.26
N ALA A 144 7.79 -27.34 20.46
CA ALA A 144 8.16 -26.44 19.37
C ALA A 144 7.02 -26.27 18.35
N GLU A 145 6.19 -27.28 18.14
CA GLU A 145 5.03 -27.27 17.22
C GLU A 145 3.91 -26.28 17.60
N THR A 146 4.02 -25.58 18.74
CA THR A 146 3.07 -24.55 19.16
C THR A 146 3.72 -23.19 19.42
N MET A 147 4.96 -22.99 18.98
CA MET A 147 5.77 -21.80 19.31
C MET A 147 6.19 -21.00 18.06
N PRO A 148 5.33 -20.11 17.52
CA PRO A 148 5.64 -19.32 16.32
C PRO A 148 6.95 -18.52 16.42
N GLY A 149 7.22 -17.88 17.57
CA GLY A 149 8.47 -17.14 17.77
C GLY A 149 9.72 -18.02 17.72
N LEU A 150 9.60 -19.32 18.06
CA LEU A 150 10.71 -20.26 17.91
C LEU A 150 10.92 -20.61 16.42
N TRP A 151 9.87 -20.76 15.62
CA TRP A 151 10.00 -20.99 14.18
C TRP A 151 10.70 -19.83 13.48
N ASP A 152 10.29 -18.60 13.81
CA ASP A 152 10.90 -17.38 13.29
C ASP A 152 12.39 -17.32 13.65
N LEU A 153 12.76 -17.59 14.90
CA LEU A 153 14.15 -17.62 15.33
C LEU A 153 14.98 -18.69 14.58
N LEU A 154 14.43 -19.89 14.39
CA LEU A 154 15.14 -20.97 13.69
C LEU A 154 15.31 -20.66 12.19
N ALA A 155 14.37 -19.91 11.59
CA ALA A 155 14.44 -19.50 10.19
C ALA A 155 15.49 -18.40 9.93
N GLU A 156 15.92 -17.64 10.94
CA GLU A 156 16.96 -16.61 10.78
C GLU A 156 18.35 -17.19 10.43
N ASP A 157 18.67 -18.42 10.86
CA ASP A 157 19.96 -19.07 10.59
C ASP A 157 19.82 -20.51 10.07
N HIS A 158 20.09 -20.68 8.78
CA HIS A 158 19.99 -21.96 8.11
C HIS A 158 21.21 -22.86 8.34
N ALA A 159 22.29 -22.38 8.95
CA ALA A 159 23.53 -23.15 9.14
C ALA A 159 23.33 -24.36 10.07
N HIS A 160 22.40 -24.26 11.01
CA HIS A 160 22.15 -25.27 12.05
C HIS A 160 20.94 -26.17 11.78
N VAL A 161 20.29 -26.04 10.62
CA VAL A 161 19.07 -26.80 10.27
C VAL A 161 19.31 -28.31 10.31
N ASP A 162 18.56 -29.02 11.15
CA ASP A 162 18.52 -30.49 11.20
C ASP A 162 17.27 -31.00 10.45
N PRO A 163 17.44 -31.69 9.30
CA PRO A 163 16.32 -32.22 8.53
C PRO A 163 15.37 -33.14 9.30
N ALA A 164 15.89 -33.99 10.19
CA ALA A 164 15.07 -34.93 10.97
C ALA A 164 14.24 -34.19 12.02
N ALA A 165 14.83 -33.19 12.68
CA ALA A 165 14.13 -32.33 13.63
C ALA A 165 13.02 -31.52 12.95
N VAL A 166 13.28 -30.99 11.74
CA VAL A 166 12.25 -30.29 10.94
C VAL A 166 11.11 -31.22 10.57
N LEU A 167 11.39 -32.41 10.03
CA LEU A 167 10.36 -33.38 9.71
C LEU A 167 9.50 -33.71 10.95
N SER A 168 10.13 -33.98 12.10
CA SER A 168 9.41 -34.28 13.34
C SER A 168 8.58 -33.10 13.88
N LEU A 169 9.06 -31.87 13.72
CA LEU A 169 8.32 -30.66 14.06
C LEU A 169 7.08 -30.54 13.18
N LEU A 170 7.27 -30.62 11.85
CA LEU A 170 6.21 -30.41 10.88
C LEU A 170 5.13 -31.52 10.93
N SER A 171 5.49 -32.75 11.26
CA SER A 171 4.54 -33.86 11.48
C SER A 171 3.62 -33.68 12.69
N ARG A 172 3.95 -32.78 13.62
CA ARG A 172 3.17 -32.54 14.85
C ARG A 172 2.45 -31.19 14.87
N LEU A 173 2.55 -30.41 13.79
CA LEU A 173 1.92 -29.10 13.74
C LEU A 173 0.40 -29.18 13.94
N PRO A 174 -0.20 -28.29 14.75
CA PRO A 174 -1.64 -28.17 14.81
C PRO A 174 -2.18 -27.69 13.46
N THR A 175 -3.43 -28.05 13.14
CA THR A 175 -4.07 -27.68 11.87
C THR A 175 -5.37 -26.90 12.07
N GLY A 176 -5.80 -26.16 11.06
CA GLY A 176 -7.07 -25.43 11.08
C GLY A 176 -7.14 -24.38 12.19
N LYS A 177 -8.24 -24.34 12.95
CA LYS A 177 -8.45 -23.35 14.01
C LYS A 177 -7.43 -23.44 15.16
N ALA A 178 -6.84 -24.62 15.38
CA ALA A 178 -5.80 -24.77 16.41
C ALA A 178 -4.50 -24.05 15.98
N PHE A 179 -4.17 -24.09 14.69
CA PHE A 179 -3.04 -23.38 14.13
C PHE A 179 -3.23 -21.86 14.18
N THR A 180 -4.39 -21.36 13.74
CA THR A 180 -4.64 -19.90 13.72
C THR A 180 -4.65 -19.29 15.12
N ARG A 181 -5.06 -20.05 16.15
CA ARG A 181 -5.02 -19.62 17.57
C ARG A 181 -3.63 -19.46 18.14
N LEU A 182 -2.58 -19.96 17.49
CA LEU A 182 -1.20 -19.73 17.92
C LEU A 182 -0.78 -18.27 17.74
N PHE A 183 -1.47 -17.53 16.88
CA PHE A 183 -1.13 -16.16 16.56
C PHE A 183 -2.13 -15.19 17.23
N LYS A 184 -1.59 -14.07 17.74
CA LYS A 184 -2.42 -13.00 18.34
C LYS A 184 -3.33 -12.33 17.29
N TYR A 185 -2.83 -12.24 16.06
CA TYR A 185 -3.53 -11.80 14.86
C TYR A 185 -3.48 -12.96 13.86
N ASP A 186 -4.42 -13.08 12.93
CA ASP A 186 -4.35 -14.15 11.92
C ASP A 186 -2.94 -14.22 11.28
N PRO A 187 -2.41 -15.43 11.01
CA PRO A 187 -1.08 -15.57 10.45
C PRO A 187 -0.99 -14.78 9.15
N MET A 188 0.16 -14.11 8.93
CA MET A 188 0.35 -13.38 7.69
C MET A 188 0.17 -14.35 6.50
N PRO A 189 -0.58 -13.95 5.46
CA PRO A 189 -0.79 -14.75 4.27
C PRO A 189 0.53 -15.27 3.67
N TRP A 190 0.51 -16.52 3.23
CA TRP A 190 1.60 -17.18 2.52
C TRP A 190 1.03 -18.08 1.42
N PHE A 191 1.89 -18.55 0.51
CA PHE A 191 1.48 -19.33 -0.67
C PHE A 191 0.60 -20.55 -0.34
N VAL A 192 0.89 -21.25 0.76
CA VAL A 192 0.10 -22.41 1.21
C VAL A 192 -0.71 -22.04 2.45
N SER A 193 -2.03 -22.23 2.36
CA SER A 193 -2.97 -21.93 3.43
C SER A 193 -2.73 -22.80 4.66
N GLY A 194 -2.73 -22.17 5.83
CA GLY A 194 -2.41 -22.83 7.09
C GLY A 194 -0.92 -23.14 7.27
N PHE A 195 -0.05 -22.44 6.56
CA PHE A 195 1.40 -22.52 6.69
C PHE A 195 2.01 -21.10 6.73
N THR A 196 3.15 -20.93 7.39
CA THR A 196 3.81 -19.63 7.49
C THR A 196 5.11 -19.60 6.69
N ARG A 197 5.57 -18.38 6.39
CA ARG A 197 6.88 -18.14 5.76
C ARG A 197 8.02 -18.82 6.53
N SER A 198 8.09 -18.68 7.84
CA SER A 198 9.20 -19.22 8.64
C SER A 198 9.24 -20.76 8.59
N LEU A 199 8.07 -21.41 8.61
CA LEU A 199 7.99 -22.86 8.43
C LEU A 199 8.37 -23.29 7.01
N ASP A 200 8.03 -22.49 6.00
CA ASP A 200 8.41 -22.70 4.60
C ASP A 200 9.93 -22.55 4.38
N GLU A 201 10.57 -21.55 4.99
CA GLU A 201 12.01 -21.35 4.97
C GLU A 201 12.76 -22.51 5.62
N LEU A 202 12.27 -22.99 6.77
CA LEU A 202 12.81 -24.16 7.47
C LEU A 202 12.68 -25.43 6.63
N LEU A 203 11.51 -25.67 6.04
CA LEU A 203 11.28 -26.84 5.19
C LEU A 203 12.16 -26.79 3.93
N PHE A 204 12.31 -25.62 3.30
CA PHE A 204 13.20 -25.46 2.16
C PHE A 204 14.65 -25.77 2.53
N ALA A 205 15.16 -25.20 3.63
CA ALA A 205 16.53 -25.43 4.07
C ALA A 205 16.79 -26.91 4.43
N ALA A 206 15.83 -27.56 5.10
CA ALA A 206 15.91 -28.97 5.46
C ALA A 206 15.87 -29.88 4.21
N TRP A 207 14.97 -29.59 3.27
CA TRP A 207 14.87 -30.30 2.00
C TRP A 207 16.17 -30.22 1.19
N GLN A 208 16.80 -29.05 1.11
CA GLN A 208 18.06 -28.88 0.38
C GLN A 208 19.22 -29.69 0.98
N ARG A 209 19.17 -30.00 2.29
CA ARG A 209 20.19 -30.80 2.97
C ARG A 209 19.98 -32.29 2.81
N ASP A 210 18.74 -32.76 2.89
CA ASP A 210 18.41 -34.18 2.77
C ASP A 210 17.07 -34.40 2.05
N PRO A 211 17.04 -34.32 0.71
CA PRO A 211 15.82 -34.60 -0.06
C PRO A 211 15.30 -36.03 0.15
N GLY A 212 16.21 -36.99 0.34
CA GLY A 212 15.88 -38.41 0.46
C GLY A 212 15.03 -38.72 1.69
N LEU A 213 15.32 -38.07 2.82
CA LEU A 213 14.52 -38.17 4.03
C LEU A 213 13.05 -37.78 3.79
N PHE A 214 12.82 -36.65 3.12
CA PHE A 214 11.47 -36.13 2.88
C PHE A 214 10.73 -36.88 1.77
N GLU A 215 11.42 -37.46 0.78
CA GLU A 215 10.80 -38.38 -0.17
C GLU A 215 10.36 -39.68 0.52
N ALA A 216 11.15 -40.20 1.46
CA ALA A 216 10.82 -41.44 2.18
C ALA A 216 9.71 -41.24 3.23
N ARG A 217 9.68 -40.09 3.91
CA ARG A 217 8.84 -39.87 5.09
C ARG A 217 7.85 -38.71 4.95
N GLY A 218 7.75 -38.07 3.79
CA GLY A 218 6.86 -36.93 3.55
C GLY A 218 5.37 -37.22 3.79
N SER A 219 4.96 -38.50 3.73
CA SER A 219 3.60 -38.92 4.10
C SER A 219 3.29 -38.73 5.58
N GLU A 220 4.30 -38.68 6.45
CA GLU A 220 4.14 -38.43 7.90
C GLU A 220 3.82 -36.97 8.22
N LEU A 221 4.00 -36.05 7.26
CA LEU A 221 3.71 -34.63 7.44
C LEU A 221 2.19 -34.39 7.52
N VAL A 222 1.80 -33.41 8.33
CA VAL A 222 0.42 -32.90 8.32
C VAL A 222 0.10 -32.25 6.97
N GLU A 223 -1.18 -32.19 6.64
CA GLU A 223 -1.63 -31.86 5.29
C GLU A 223 -1.13 -30.49 4.75
N PRO A 224 -1.15 -29.37 5.52
CA PRO A 224 -0.51 -28.13 5.07
C PRO A 224 1.00 -28.24 4.83
N ALA A 225 1.73 -28.97 5.68
CA ALA A 225 3.17 -29.18 5.54
C ALA A 225 3.49 -30.07 4.33
N ARG A 226 2.64 -31.05 4.02
CA ARG A 226 2.76 -31.89 2.83
C ARG A 226 2.56 -31.09 1.54
N ARG A 227 1.57 -30.19 1.50
CA ARG A 227 1.40 -29.27 0.36
C ARG A 227 2.56 -28.29 0.24
N SER A 228 3.07 -27.76 1.35
CA SER A 228 4.27 -26.91 1.35
C SER A 228 5.52 -27.67 0.91
N LEU A 229 5.63 -28.97 1.20
CA LEU A 229 6.69 -29.82 0.66
C LEU A 229 6.60 -29.91 -0.87
N ASP A 230 5.41 -30.09 -1.45
CA ASP A 230 5.24 -30.04 -2.90
C ASP A 230 5.60 -28.66 -3.47
N PHE A 231 5.24 -27.56 -2.80
CA PHE A 231 5.70 -26.20 -3.17
C PHE A 231 7.24 -26.08 -3.15
N VAL A 232 7.89 -26.57 -2.09
CA VAL A 232 9.37 -26.62 -1.97
C VAL A 232 10.00 -27.44 -3.07
N ARG A 233 9.44 -28.61 -3.40
CA ARG A 233 9.91 -29.48 -4.48
C ARG A 233 9.85 -28.76 -5.82
N GLY A 234 8.70 -28.17 -6.16
CA GLY A 234 8.53 -27.44 -7.42
C GLY A 234 9.51 -26.28 -7.57
N ARG A 235 9.66 -25.42 -6.55
CA ARG A 235 10.63 -24.31 -6.58
C ARG A 235 12.09 -24.75 -6.41
N SER A 236 12.34 -26.02 -6.13
CA SER A 236 13.67 -26.65 -6.17
C SER A 236 13.98 -27.32 -7.51
N GLY A 237 13.09 -27.21 -8.51
CA GLY A 237 13.26 -27.80 -9.83
C GLY A 237 12.81 -29.26 -9.95
N VAL A 238 12.13 -29.81 -8.93
CA VAL A 238 11.58 -31.17 -8.99
C VAL A 238 10.25 -31.13 -9.73
N ALA A 239 10.14 -31.95 -10.78
CA ALA A 239 8.90 -32.07 -11.54
C ALA A 239 7.78 -32.67 -10.67
N LEU A 240 6.67 -31.96 -10.54
CA LEU A 240 5.49 -32.40 -9.81
C LEU A 240 4.48 -33.07 -10.75
N PRO A 241 3.65 -34.00 -10.23
CA PRO A 241 2.49 -34.48 -10.97
C PRO A 241 1.58 -33.31 -11.38
N PRO A 242 1.07 -33.27 -12.63
CA PRO A 242 0.30 -32.13 -13.14
C PRO A 242 -0.88 -31.70 -12.26
N ALA A 243 -1.63 -32.67 -11.73
CA ALA A 243 -2.76 -32.39 -10.84
C ALA A 243 -2.35 -31.67 -9.53
N ARG A 244 -1.15 -31.98 -9.01
CA ARG A 244 -0.63 -31.32 -7.79
C ARG A 244 -0.12 -29.93 -8.09
N ALA A 245 0.62 -29.76 -9.19
CA ALA A 245 1.10 -28.46 -9.63
C ALA A 245 -0.07 -27.49 -9.88
N HIS A 246 -1.11 -27.97 -10.57
CA HIS A 246 -2.35 -27.21 -10.77
C HIS A 246 -3.05 -26.85 -9.45
N SER A 247 -3.16 -27.79 -8.50
CA SER A 247 -3.77 -27.51 -7.20
C SER A 247 -3.03 -26.40 -6.43
N LEU A 248 -1.69 -26.40 -6.45
CA LEU A 248 -0.88 -25.35 -5.84
C LEU A 248 -1.10 -24.01 -6.53
N LEU A 249 -1.09 -24.00 -7.86
CA LEU A 249 -1.32 -22.80 -8.65
C LEU A 249 -2.69 -22.17 -8.35
N VAL A 250 -3.75 -22.97 -8.18
CA VAL A 250 -5.08 -22.48 -7.76
C VAL A 250 -5.02 -21.89 -6.34
N GLU A 251 -4.37 -22.55 -5.40
CA GLU A 251 -4.20 -22.04 -4.02
C GLU A 251 -3.45 -20.70 -4.01
N PHE A 252 -2.40 -20.56 -4.82
CA PHE A 252 -1.64 -19.31 -4.94
C PHE A 252 -2.49 -18.18 -5.47
N ALA A 253 -3.31 -18.46 -6.49
CA ALA A 253 -4.24 -17.49 -7.05
C ALA A 253 -5.28 -17.04 -6.02
N GLU A 254 -5.82 -17.97 -5.21
CA GLU A 254 -6.77 -17.66 -4.14
C GLU A 254 -6.16 -16.78 -3.05
N VAL A 255 -4.95 -17.08 -2.60
CA VAL A 255 -4.24 -16.25 -1.61
C VAL A 255 -3.88 -14.89 -2.19
N GLN A 256 -3.34 -14.85 -3.42
CA GLN A 256 -2.98 -13.62 -4.10
C GLN A 256 -4.20 -12.71 -4.26
N ALA A 257 -5.34 -13.22 -4.75
CA ALA A 257 -6.55 -12.43 -4.95
C ALA A 257 -7.15 -11.93 -3.63
N THR A 258 -7.09 -12.74 -2.56
CA THR A 258 -7.71 -12.43 -1.26
C THR A 258 -6.88 -11.47 -0.43
N SER A 259 -5.56 -11.70 -0.34
CA SER A 259 -4.71 -11.03 0.63
C SER A 259 -3.46 -10.37 0.02
N GLY A 260 -3.04 -10.81 -1.17
CA GLY A 260 -1.85 -10.31 -1.84
C GLY A 260 -0.55 -10.95 -1.29
N LEU A 261 0.32 -11.35 -2.20
CA LEU A 261 1.61 -12.00 -1.92
C LEU A 261 2.81 -11.08 -2.23
N ALA A 262 2.57 -9.90 -2.81
CA ALA A 262 3.57 -8.86 -3.05
C ALA A 262 3.95 -8.13 -1.74
N THR A 263 4.64 -8.86 -0.86
CA THR A 263 4.97 -8.46 0.52
C THR A 263 6.38 -7.89 0.66
N ASN A 264 7.15 -7.81 -0.43
CA ASN A 264 8.57 -7.48 -0.47
C ASN A 264 9.46 -8.45 0.36
N TRP A 265 8.94 -9.64 0.66
CA TRP A 265 9.68 -10.72 1.30
C TRP A 265 10.49 -11.52 0.31
N GLU A 266 11.56 -12.16 0.79
CA GLU A 266 12.39 -13.06 -0.01
C GLU A 266 11.76 -14.45 -0.05
N LEU A 267 11.80 -15.09 -1.22
CA LEU A 267 11.39 -16.48 -1.41
C LEU A 267 12.57 -17.28 -1.95
N ALA A 268 13.09 -18.22 -1.15
CA ALA A 268 14.15 -19.10 -1.61
C ALA A 268 13.67 -20.04 -2.73
N ARG A 269 14.46 -20.19 -3.79
CA ARG A 269 14.23 -21.15 -4.88
C ARG A 269 15.56 -21.60 -5.49
N VAL A 270 15.55 -22.68 -6.27
CA VAL A 270 16.73 -23.14 -7.01
C VAL A 270 16.62 -22.69 -8.46
N GLU A 271 17.60 -21.93 -8.92
CA GLU A 271 17.73 -21.50 -10.32
C GLU A 271 19.12 -21.89 -10.84
N SER A 272 19.16 -22.61 -11.96
CA SER A 272 20.42 -23.09 -12.56
C SER A 272 21.32 -23.86 -11.56
N GLY A 273 20.71 -24.61 -10.64
CA GLY A 273 21.41 -25.40 -9.62
C GLY A 273 21.90 -24.62 -8.39
N ALA A 274 21.65 -23.31 -8.30
CA ALA A 274 22.00 -22.49 -7.14
C ALA A 274 20.75 -21.97 -6.41
N VAL A 275 20.86 -21.81 -5.09
CA VAL A 275 19.78 -21.18 -4.30
C VAL A 275 19.80 -19.67 -4.52
N THR A 276 18.70 -19.12 -5.03
CA THR A 276 18.43 -17.69 -5.15
C THR A 276 17.31 -17.26 -4.20
N ARG A 277 17.26 -15.97 -3.87
CA ARG A 277 16.26 -15.39 -2.95
C ARG A 277 15.63 -14.13 -3.54
N PRO A 278 14.90 -14.24 -4.67
CA PRO A 278 14.19 -13.09 -5.23
C PRO A 278 13.19 -12.50 -4.23
N ARG A 279 13.03 -11.18 -4.27
CA ARG A 279 12.01 -10.48 -3.50
C ARG A 279 10.67 -10.48 -4.23
N LEU A 280 9.59 -10.69 -3.48
CA LEU A 280 8.21 -10.57 -3.93
C LEU A 280 7.77 -9.10 -3.90
N SER A 281 8.46 -8.25 -4.65
CA SER A 281 8.27 -6.79 -4.64
C SER A 281 6.94 -6.34 -5.25
N ASP A 282 6.41 -7.13 -6.19
CA ASP A 282 5.29 -6.74 -7.03
C ASP A 282 4.54 -7.99 -7.56
N PRO A 283 3.38 -7.82 -8.21
CA PRO A 283 2.62 -8.93 -8.78
C PRO A 283 3.38 -9.74 -9.84
N ALA A 284 4.32 -9.15 -10.57
CA ALA A 284 5.10 -9.89 -11.58
C ALA A 284 6.08 -10.86 -10.92
N ALA A 285 6.67 -10.48 -9.78
CA ALA A 285 7.48 -11.39 -8.97
C ALA A 285 6.66 -12.57 -8.43
N VAL A 286 5.41 -12.33 -8.00
CA VAL A 286 4.49 -13.41 -7.58
C VAL A 286 4.15 -14.33 -8.75
N ARG A 287 3.80 -13.77 -9.92
CA ARG A 287 3.54 -14.53 -11.14
C ARG A 287 4.72 -15.41 -11.52
N ALA A 288 5.94 -14.90 -11.46
CA ALA A 288 7.15 -15.66 -11.76
C ALA A 288 7.34 -16.90 -10.86
N VAL A 289 6.78 -16.90 -9.64
CA VAL A 289 6.75 -18.08 -8.76
C VAL A 289 5.64 -19.03 -9.19
N ALA A 290 4.45 -18.52 -9.50
CA ALA A 290 3.32 -19.34 -9.95
C ALA A 290 3.65 -20.11 -11.24
N LEU A 291 4.41 -19.50 -12.16
CA LEU A 291 4.86 -20.13 -13.42
C LEU A 291 5.85 -21.29 -13.24
N LEU A 292 6.32 -21.55 -12.02
CA LEU A 292 7.05 -22.79 -11.71
C LEU A 292 6.11 -24.01 -11.61
N PHE A 293 4.79 -23.78 -11.49
CA PHE A 293 3.77 -24.80 -11.25
C PHE A 293 2.74 -24.92 -12.38
N GLY A 294 2.88 -24.11 -13.43
CA GLY A 294 2.00 -24.12 -14.58
C GLY A 294 2.37 -23.08 -15.62
N THR A 295 1.53 -22.96 -16.62
CA THR A 295 1.67 -22.03 -17.74
C THR A 295 1.02 -20.68 -17.44
N GLU A 296 1.32 -19.68 -18.26
CA GLU A 296 0.66 -18.36 -18.20
C GLU A 296 -0.86 -18.48 -18.34
N GLN A 297 -1.32 -19.39 -19.20
CA GLN A 297 -2.74 -19.63 -19.41
C GLN A 297 -3.42 -20.25 -18.17
N GLU A 298 -2.76 -21.22 -17.52
CA GLU A 298 -3.27 -21.84 -16.30
C GLU A 298 -3.29 -20.84 -15.13
N TRP A 299 -2.23 -20.03 -14.99
CA TRP A 299 -2.18 -18.95 -14.01
C TRP A 299 -3.30 -17.94 -14.23
N GLY A 300 -3.48 -17.46 -15.46
CA GLY A 300 -4.55 -16.54 -15.83
C GLY A 300 -5.92 -17.09 -15.48
N ALA A 301 -6.21 -18.35 -15.85
CA ALA A 301 -7.49 -19.00 -15.54
C ALA A 301 -7.73 -19.12 -14.03
N ALA A 302 -6.71 -19.52 -13.25
CA ALA A 302 -6.81 -19.61 -11.81
C ALA A 302 -7.00 -18.25 -11.15
N MET A 303 -6.28 -17.22 -11.60
CA MET A 303 -6.42 -15.85 -11.11
C MET A 303 -7.80 -15.27 -11.38
N VAL A 304 -8.38 -15.51 -12.57
CA VAL A 304 -9.75 -15.09 -12.90
C VAL A 304 -10.75 -15.79 -11.98
N ALA A 305 -10.64 -17.12 -11.83
CA ALA A 305 -11.53 -17.88 -10.96
C ALA A 305 -11.43 -17.43 -9.48
N ALA A 306 -10.22 -17.16 -8.99
CA ALA A 306 -9.99 -16.66 -7.64
C ALA A 306 -10.56 -15.25 -7.44
N ALA A 307 -10.25 -14.32 -8.36
CA ALA A 307 -10.71 -12.93 -8.28
C ALA A 307 -12.24 -12.83 -8.25
N LEU A 308 -12.95 -13.66 -9.03
CA LEU A 308 -14.41 -13.66 -9.08
C LEU A 308 -15.08 -14.17 -7.79
N LYS A 309 -14.35 -14.88 -6.92
CA LYS A 309 -14.83 -15.30 -5.59
C LYS A 309 -14.69 -14.19 -4.55
N VAL A 310 -13.79 -13.22 -4.77
CA VAL A 310 -13.50 -12.15 -3.80
C VAL A 310 -14.61 -11.10 -3.85
N GLN A 311 -15.21 -10.79 -2.70
CA GLN A 311 -16.30 -9.80 -2.62
C GLN A 311 -15.81 -8.36 -2.87
N ARG A 312 -14.58 -8.05 -2.48
CA ARG A 312 -13.99 -6.70 -2.58
C ARG A 312 -12.52 -6.80 -3.01
N PRO A 313 -12.24 -7.12 -4.28
CA PRO A 313 -10.88 -7.32 -4.73
C PRO A 313 -10.07 -6.02 -4.69
N SER A 314 -8.82 -6.10 -4.21
CA SER A 314 -7.83 -5.06 -4.43
C SER A 314 -7.23 -5.22 -5.84
N LEU A 315 -7.09 -4.14 -6.61
CA LEU A 315 -6.56 -4.21 -7.97
C LEU A 315 -5.12 -4.72 -8.02
N SER A 316 -4.29 -4.31 -7.04
CA SER A 316 -2.92 -4.81 -6.93
C SER A 316 -2.88 -6.34 -6.81
N ASN A 317 -3.88 -6.90 -6.13
CA ASN A 317 -3.98 -8.32 -5.85
C ASN A 317 -4.51 -9.10 -7.06
N VAL A 318 -5.49 -8.55 -7.78
CA VAL A 318 -6.13 -9.23 -8.93
C VAL A 318 -5.59 -8.77 -10.28
N ARG A 319 -4.45 -8.04 -10.32
CA ARG A 319 -3.93 -7.41 -11.54
C ARG A 319 -3.84 -8.37 -12.72
N ASP A 320 -3.30 -9.56 -12.52
CA ASP A 320 -3.16 -10.55 -13.59
C ASP A 320 -4.53 -11.02 -14.09
N ALA A 321 -5.52 -11.18 -13.20
CA ALA A 321 -6.88 -11.53 -13.60
C ALA A 321 -7.48 -10.48 -14.55
N LEU A 322 -7.17 -9.20 -14.38
CA LEU A 322 -7.66 -8.12 -15.25
C LEU A 322 -7.17 -8.25 -16.69
N GLY A 323 -6.02 -8.87 -16.93
CA GLY A 323 -5.50 -9.14 -18.28
C GLY A 323 -6.09 -10.40 -18.94
N HIS A 324 -6.53 -11.37 -18.14
CA HIS A 324 -6.96 -12.70 -18.62
C HIS A 324 -8.47 -12.92 -18.65
N CYS A 325 -9.25 -12.16 -17.89
CA CYS A 325 -10.71 -12.30 -17.88
C CYS A 325 -11.34 -11.88 -19.21
N THR A 326 -12.53 -12.39 -19.50
CA THR A 326 -13.41 -11.85 -20.53
C THR A 326 -13.93 -10.46 -20.16
N ALA A 327 -14.43 -9.69 -21.13
CA ALA A 327 -15.01 -8.37 -20.84
C ALA A 327 -16.15 -8.42 -19.80
N LEU A 328 -17.00 -9.46 -19.85
CA LEU A 328 -18.10 -9.66 -18.88
C LEU A 328 -17.60 -9.93 -17.46
N GLU A 329 -16.58 -10.78 -17.34
CA GLU A 329 -15.95 -11.06 -16.06
C GLU A 329 -15.23 -9.83 -15.52
N LEU A 330 -14.56 -9.04 -16.38
CA LEU A 330 -13.93 -7.78 -15.99
C LEU A 330 -14.95 -6.80 -15.45
N ALA A 331 -16.09 -6.62 -16.14
CA ALA A 331 -17.17 -5.75 -15.68
C ALA A 331 -17.69 -6.19 -14.30
N THR A 332 -17.87 -7.50 -14.11
CA THR A 332 -18.28 -8.08 -12.82
C THR A 332 -17.25 -7.85 -11.72
N LEU A 333 -15.95 -7.96 -12.01
CA LEU A 333 -14.88 -7.74 -11.05
C LEU A 333 -14.82 -6.27 -10.61
N LEU A 334 -14.88 -5.34 -11.57
CA LEU A 334 -14.75 -3.92 -11.30
C LEU A 334 -16.01 -3.36 -10.61
N SER A 335 -17.19 -3.90 -10.89
CA SER A 335 -18.44 -3.41 -10.29
C SER A 335 -18.57 -3.71 -8.78
N ARG A 336 -17.83 -4.72 -8.28
CA ARG A 336 -17.82 -5.17 -6.88
C ARG A 336 -16.85 -4.41 -5.98
N ARG A 337 -16.07 -3.49 -6.54
CA ARG A 337 -14.99 -2.82 -5.80
C ARG A 337 -15.50 -2.00 -4.61
N GLY A 338 -14.62 -1.81 -3.64
CA GLY A 338 -14.89 -0.94 -2.50
C GLY A 338 -14.88 0.55 -2.86
N SER A 339 -13.99 0.93 -3.76
CA SER A 339 -13.76 2.28 -4.29
C SER A 339 -12.86 2.15 -5.53
N PHE A 340 -12.89 3.16 -6.41
CA PHE A 340 -11.93 3.30 -7.51
C PHE A 340 -10.60 3.93 -7.09
N GLY A 341 -10.47 4.32 -5.82
CA GLY A 341 -9.20 4.76 -5.25
C GLY A 341 -8.79 6.16 -5.72
N SER A 342 -7.51 6.31 -6.03
CA SER A 342 -6.82 7.55 -6.41
C SER A 342 -6.65 7.71 -7.94
N ASN A 343 -6.26 8.92 -8.41
CA ASN A 343 -5.93 9.19 -9.83
C ASN A 343 -5.16 8.07 -10.51
N PRO A 344 -4.00 7.66 -9.96
CA PRO A 344 -3.09 6.80 -10.70
C PRO A 344 -3.64 5.39 -10.82
N GLU A 345 -4.47 4.97 -9.86
CA GLU A 345 -5.16 3.67 -9.89
C GLU A 345 -6.22 3.65 -11.00
N LEU A 346 -7.06 4.70 -11.09
CA LEU A 346 -8.03 4.83 -12.18
C LEU A 346 -7.35 4.94 -13.56
N ALA A 347 -6.29 5.74 -13.67
CA ALA A 347 -5.51 5.85 -14.91
C ALA A 347 -4.86 4.51 -15.30
N GLN A 348 -4.47 3.70 -14.32
CA GLN A 348 -3.98 2.35 -14.56
C GLN A 348 -5.08 1.41 -15.05
N GLU A 349 -6.30 1.46 -14.50
CA GLU A 349 -7.43 0.66 -14.98
C GLU A 349 -7.80 0.99 -16.43
N LEU A 350 -7.90 2.28 -16.74
CA LEU A 350 -8.17 2.75 -18.10
C LEU A 350 -7.07 2.29 -19.05
N ARG A 351 -5.81 2.36 -18.64
CA ARG A 351 -4.68 1.85 -19.44
C ARG A 351 -4.78 0.35 -19.71
N ILE A 352 -5.16 -0.44 -18.70
CA ILE A 352 -5.35 -1.89 -18.88
C ILE A 352 -6.45 -2.12 -19.94
N LEU A 353 -7.58 -1.44 -19.80
CA LEU A 353 -8.72 -1.59 -20.72
C LEU A 353 -8.41 -1.09 -22.13
N GLU A 354 -7.78 0.08 -22.28
CA GLU A 354 -7.47 0.71 -23.56
C GLU A 354 -6.31 0.04 -24.29
N GLN A 355 -5.21 -0.28 -23.58
CA GLN A 355 -3.90 -0.57 -24.19
C GLN A 355 -3.42 -2.00 -23.96
N GLU A 356 -3.70 -2.61 -22.80
CA GLU A 356 -3.18 -3.94 -22.47
C GLU A 356 -4.12 -5.07 -22.94
N ARG A 357 -5.41 -4.77 -23.12
CA ARG A 357 -6.43 -5.73 -23.57
C ARG A 357 -6.82 -5.52 -25.03
N SER A 358 -7.15 -6.59 -25.74
CA SER A 358 -7.56 -6.57 -27.15
C SER A 358 -9.04 -6.94 -27.38
N ASP A 359 -9.91 -6.69 -26.39
CA ASP A 359 -11.35 -6.98 -26.52
C ASP A 359 -11.99 -6.31 -27.76
N ALA A 360 -12.87 -7.02 -28.45
CA ALA A 360 -13.69 -6.42 -29.50
C ALA A 360 -14.64 -5.36 -28.92
N PRO A 361 -14.94 -4.26 -29.64
CA PRO A 361 -15.83 -3.22 -29.13
C PRO A 361 -17.23 -3.73 -28.75
N GLU A 362 -17.75 -4.77 -29.44
CA GLU A 362 -19.02 -5.41 -29.11
C GLU A 362 -18.97 -6.17 -27.79
N ALA A 363 -17.84 -6.79 -27.46
CA ALA A 363 -17.67 -7.49 -26.19
C ALA A 363 -17.64 -6.48 -25.02
N LEU A 364 -17.01 -5.33 -25.23
CA LEU A 364 -17.01 -4.23 -24.26
C LEU A 364 -18.41 -3.63 -24.09
N LEU A 365 -19.13 -3.38 -25.19
CA LEU A 365 -20.50 -2.87 -25.13
C LEU A 365 -21.45 -3.86 -24.43
N SER A 366 -21.38 -5.15 -24.79
CA SER A 366 -22.17 -6.20 -24.14
C SER A 366 -21.87 -6.29 -22.64
N ALA A 367 -20.60 -6.14 -22.25
CA ALA A 367 -20.22 -6.10 -20.85
C ALA A 367 -20.76 -4.85 -20.12
N ALA A 368 -20.73 -3.68 -20.77
CA ALA A 368 -21.32 -2.46 -20.24
C ALA A 368 -22.84 -2.60 -20.02
N GLU A 369 -23.54 -3.23 -20.97
CA GLU A 369 -24.99 -3.48 -20.92
C GLU A 369 -25.38 -4.58 -19.92
N SER A 370 -24.45 -5.46 -19.54
CA SER A 370 -24.71 -6.57 -18.62
C SER A 370 -24.83 -6.14 -17.15
N LEU A 371 -24.30 -4.97 -16.81
CA LEU A 371 -24.26 -4.45 -15.44
C LEU A 371 -25.64 -3.97 -14.99
N ARG A 372 -26.01 -4.31 -13.76
CA ARG A 372 -27.34 -4.02 -13.22
C ARG A 372 -27.26 -2.97 -12.12
N ASP A 373 -28.30 -2.17 -11.93
CA ASP A 373 -28.36 -1.11 -10.90
C ASP A 373 -28.09 -1.60 -9.46
N GLY A 374 -28.22 -2.91 -9.20
CA GLY A 374 -27.87 -3.53 -7.92
C GLY A 374 -26.37 -3.68 -7.67
N ASP A 375 -25.51 -3.56 -8.70
CA ASP A 375 -24.07 -3.61 -8.53
C ASP A 375 -23.54 -2.27 -7.99
N ARG A 376 -22.60 -2.34 -7.04
CA ARG A 376 -22.14 -1.16 -6.28
C ARG A 376 -21.64 -0.01 -7.16
N HIS A 377 -21.01 -0.34 -8.27
CA HIS A 377 -20.44 0.61 -9.22
C HIS A 377 -20.91 0.36 -10.66
N ALA A 378 -22.15 -0.12 -10.84
CA ALA A 378 -22.70 -0.50 -12.14
C ALA A 378 -22.54 0.58 -13.22
N HIS A 379 -23.06 1.78 -12.97
CA HIS A 379 -23.04 2.88 -13.94
C HIS A 379 -21.62 3.33 -14.25
N ALA A 380 -20.79 3.37 -13.22
CA ALA A 380 -19.39 3.74 -13.30
C ALA A 380 -18.61 2.84 -14.28
N VAL A 381 -18.69 1.53 -14.07
CA VAL A 381 -18.02 0.54 -14.91
C VAL A 381 -18.66 0.45 -16.29
N SER A 382 -19.99 0.54 -16.38
CA SER A 382 -20.71 0.56 -17.66
C SER A 382 -20.23 1.70 -18.55
N GLU A 383 -20.14 2.90 -18.00
CA GLU A 383 -19.63 4.07 -18.72
C GLU A 383 -18.17 3.90 -19.16
N MET A 384 -17.29 3.40 -18.28
CA MET A 384 -15.88 3.16 -18.63
C MET A 384 -15.75 2.22 -19.85
N PHE A 385 -16.54 1.15 -19.87
CA PHE A 385 -16.53 0.19 -20.98
C PHE A 385 -17.12 0.79 -22.25
N ALA A 386 -18.21 1.57 -22.13
CA ALA A 386 -18.83 2.28 -23.25
C ALA A 386 -17.85 3.29 -23.89
N VAL A 387 -17.08 4.03 -23.08
CA VAL A 387 -16.05 4.96 -23.56
C VAL A 387 -15.01 4.23 -24.42
N VAL A 388 -14.44 3.14 -23.91
CA VAL A 388 -13.42 2.38 -24.67
C VAL A 388 -14.03 1.68 -25.89
N ALA A 389 -15.27 1.19 -25.80
CA ALA A 389 -15.97 0.59 -26.93
C ALA A 389 -16.20 1.58 -28.07
N ALA A 390 -16.66 2.80 -27.77
CA ALA A 390 -16.89 3.86 -28.76
C ALA A 390 -15.59 4.22 -29.50
N ALA A 391 -14.50 4.43 -28.76
CA ALA A 391 -13.19 4.70 -29.35
C ALA A 391 -12.74 3.56 -30.29
N ARG A 392 -12.94 2.30 -29.90
CA ARG A 392 -12.59 1.13 -30.73
C ARG A 392 -13.46 0.97 -31.97
N PHE A 393 -14.76 1.28 -31.90
CA PHE A 393 -15.61 1.32 -33.10
C PHE A 393 -15.07 2.34 -34.10
N ALA A 394 -14.74 3.56 -33.63
CA ALA A 394 -14.18 4.60 -34.49
C ALA A 394 -12.81 4.24 -35.07
N GLU A 395 -11.89 3.68 -34.26
CA GLU A 395 -10.58 3.20 -34.72
C GLU A 395 -10.69 2.13 -35.81
N GLN A 396 -11.74 1.30 -35.78
CA GLN A 396 -12.04 0.29 -36.79
C GLN A 396 -12.80 0.86 -38.01
N GLY A 397 -13.11 2.16 -38.04
CA GLY A 397 -13.91 2.79 -39.09
C GLY A 397 -15.38 2.33 -39.10
N ARG A 398 -15.90 1.87 -37.96
CA ARG A 398 -17.24 1.32 -37.81
C ARG A 398 -18.15 2.33 -37.10
N ALA A 399 -19.42 2.35 -37.47
CA ALA A 399 -20.41 3.18 -36.80
C ALA A 399 -20.58 2.74 -35.33
N VAL A 400 -20.65 3.72 -34.43
CA VAL A 400 -20.95 3.46 -33.01
C VAL A 400 -22.42 3.07 -32.87
N PRO A 401 -22.76 1.96 -32.20
CA PRO A 401 -24.16 1.58 -31.98
C PRO A 401 -24.92 2.62 -31.16
N ALA A 402 -26.16 2.91 -31.57
CA ALA A 402 -27.03 3.86 -30.87
C ALA A 402 -27.32 3.48 -29.40
N SER A 403 -27.19 2.19 -29.03
CA SER A 403 -27.34 1.74 -27.65
C SER A 403 -26.21 2.21 -26.71
N LEU A 404 -25.07 2.64 -27.27
CA LEU A 404 -23.92 3.08 -26.48
C LEU A 404 -24.11 4.48 -25.89
N ALA A 405 -24.66 5.42 -26.66
CA ALA A 405 -24.80 6.82 -26.24
C ALA A 405 -25.56 7.00 -24.90
N PRO A 406 -26.66 6.26 -24.61
CA PRO A 406 -27.32 6.28 -23.30
C PRO A 406 -26.47 5.80 -22.10
N LEU A 407 -25.35 5.12 -22.35
CA LEU A 407 -24.42 4.65 -21.30
C LEU A 407 -23.41 5.73 -20.90
N LEU A 408 -23.22 6.77 -21.72
CA LEU A 408 -22.35 7.90 -21.44
C LEU A 408 -23.09 8.95 -20.59
N ARG A 409 -23.05 8.77 -19.27
CA ARG A 409 -23.81 9.57 -18.30
C ARG A 409 -23.00 10.68 -17.64
N PHE A 410 -21.71 10.68 -17.90
CA PHE A 410 -20.70 11.42 -17.17
C PHE A 410 -20.94 11.21 -15.67
N GLU A 411 -20.83 9.99 -15.17
CA GLU A 411 -20.93 9.71 -13.72
C GLU A 411 -19.61 9.22 -13.16
N PHE A 412 -18.86 8.46 -13.95
CA PHE A 412 -17.67 7.77 -13.51
C PHE A 412 -16.43 8.65 -13.49
N LEU A 413 -16.23 9.38 -14.58
CA LEU A 413 -15.00 10.12 -14.86
C LEU A 413 -15.12 11.59 -14.46
N SER A 414 -16.18 11.90 -13.73
CA SER A 414 -16.83 13.20 -13.65
C SER A 414 -16.97 13.63 -12.19
N GLY A 415 -15.82 13.67 -11.53
CA GLY A 415 -15.70 14.04 -10.13
C GLY A 415 -14.28 13.95 -9.64
N VAL A 416 -13.35 13.66 -10.55
CA VAL A 416 -12.00 13.32 -10.13
C VAL A 416 -10.95 13.96 -11.04
N TYR A 417 -10.69 13.62 -12.31
CA TYR A 417 -9.32 13.85 -12.80
C TYR A 417 -9.11 14.25 -14.28
N HIS A 418 -8.15 15.14 -14.54
CA HIS A 418 -7.72 15.57 -15.88
C HIS A 418 -7.11 14.43 -16.73
N GLU A 419 -6.62 13.37 -16.08
CA GLU A 419 -6.08 12.18 -16.76
C GLU A 419 -7.20 11.32 -17.39
N SER A 420 -8.38 11.29 -16.76
CA SER A 420 -9.51 10.48 -17.19
C SER A 420 -10.38 11.13 -18.29
N ILE A 421 -10.23 12.43 -18.55
CA ILE A 421 -11.05 13.11 -19.56
C ILE A 421 -10.62 12.78 -21.01
N ARG A 422 -9.35 12.41 -21.23
CA ARG A 422 -8.85 12.13 -22.59
C ARG A 422 -9.56 10.92 -23.24
N PRO A 423 -9.68 9.74 -22.59
CA PRO A 423 -10.48 8.63 -23.10
C PRO A 423 -11.91 9.06 -23.44
N TYR A 424 -12.50 9.89 -22.58
CA TYR A 424 -13.87 10.38 -22.74
C TYR A 424 -14.03 11.22 -24.01
N VAL A 425 -13.14 12.19 -24.22
CA VAL A 425 -13.15 13.05 -25.42
C VAL A 425 -13.07 12.20 -26.69
N ARG A 426 -12.15 11.22 -26.74
CA ARG A 426 -12.00 10.31 -27.89
C ARG A 426 -13.26 9.50 -28.16
N ALA A 427 -13.96 9.05 -27.11
CA ALA A 427 -15.22 8.32 -27.25
C ALA A 427 -16.35 9.20 -27.80
N LEU A 428 -16.41 10.47 -27.37
CA LEU A 428 -17.41 11.41 -27.83
C LEU A 428 -17.14 11.90 -29.27
N GLU A 429 -15.88 12.04 -29.67
CA GLU A 429 -15.49 12.31 -31.06
C GLU A 429 -15.99 11.23 -32.04
N ALA A 430 -16.27 10.02 -31.52
CA ALA A 430 -16.84 8.92 -32.31
C ALA A 430 -18.36 9.00 -32.51
N LEU A 431 -19.05 9.86 -31.75
CA LEU A 431 -20.50 10.08 -31.84
C LEU A 431 -20.83 11.29 -32.72
N SER A 432 -22.10 11.46 -33.09
CA SER A 432 -22.48 12.64 -33.88
C SER A 432 -22.37 13.93 -33.06
N PRO A 433 -22.02 15.07 -33.69
CA PRO A 433 -21.99 16.36 -33.01
C PRO A 433 -23.33 16.69 -32.34
N GLU A 434 -24.45 16.39 -33.00
CA GLU A 434 -25.79 16.68 -32.48
C GLU A 434 -26.06 15.91 -31.18
N GLU A 435 -25.68 14.63 -31.10
CA GLU A 435 -25.84 13.80 -29.90
C GLU A 435 -24.97 14.32 -28.75
N VAL A 436 -23.72 14.63 -29.03
CA VAL A 436 -22.76 15.08 -28.00
C VAL A 436 -23.11 16.46 -27.47
N LEU A 437 -23.53 17.39 -28.34
CA LEU A 437 -23.98 18.72 -27.90
C LEU A 437 -25.28 18.61 -27.08
N ALA A 438 -26.21 17.74 -27.45
CA ALA A 438 -27.40 17.47 -26.63
C ALA A 438 -27.06 16.87 -25.25
N MET A 439 -25.99 16.07 -25.14
CA MET A 439 -25.47 15.63 -23.84
C MET A 439 -24.93 16.79 -23.02
N ALA A 440 -24.14 17.69 -23.63
CA ALA A 440 -23.62 18.89 -22.97
C ALA A 440 -24.77 19.78 -22.45
N GLU A 441 -25.80 20.03 -23.26
CA GLU A 441 -26.96 20.82 -22.84
C GLU A 441 -27.71 20.19 -21.66
N ARG A 442 -27.88 18.87 -21.68
CA ARG A 442 -28.51 18.14 -20.57
C ARG A 442 -27.70 18.28 -19.28
N SER A 443 -26.38 18.07 -19.34
CA SER A 443 -25.50 18.26 -18.19
C SER A 443 -25.54 19.71 -17.69
N LEU A 444 -25.59 20.70 -18.58
CA LEU A 444 -25.74 22.10 -18.20
C LEU A 444 -27.02 22.36 -17.39
N GLY A 445 -28.07 21.55 -17.54
CA GLY A 445 -29.28 21.60 -16.73
C GLY A 445 -29.07 21.22 -15.26
N GLU A 446 -28.09 20.37 -14.95
CA GLU A 446 -27.85 19.81 -13.61
C GLU A 446 -27.27 20.83 -12.62
N GLU A 447 -27.74 20.84 -11.38
CA GLU A 447 -27.37 21.89 -10.39
C GLU A 447 -25.89 21.82 -9.96
N TYR A 448 -25.38 20.63 -9.64
CA TYR A 448 -24.05 20.44 -9.07
C TYR A 448 -23.08 19.67 -9.97
N THR A 449 -23.58 19.04 -11.04
CA THR A 449 -22.82 18.12 -11.90
C THR A 449 -22.72 18.63 -13.34
N TYR A 450 -23.00 19.90 -13.59
CA TYR A 450 -22.90 20.46 -14.93
C TYR A 450 -21.49 20.44 -15.50
N ALA A 451 -20.45 20.65 -14.67
CA ALA A 451 -19.05 20.69 -15.11
C ALA A 451 -18.61 19.49 -15.98
N ARG A 452 -19.32 18.37 -15.83
CA ARG A 452 -19.12 17.14 -16.56
C ARG A 452 -19.38 17.26 -18.06
N GLY A 453 -20.30 18.15 -18.47
CA GLY A 453 -20.60 18.45 -19.87
C GLY A 453 -19.45 19.13 -20.62
N LEU A 454 -18.40 19.62 -19.93
CA LEU A 454 -17.22 20.16 -20.61
C LEU A 454 -16.47 19.11 -21.44
N GLY A 455 -16.56 17.82 -21.08
CA GLY A 455 -15.98 16.75 -21.91
C GLY A 455 -16.58 16.70 -23.31
N ALA A 456 -17.90 16.94 -23.42
CA ALA A 456 -18.61 17.05 -24.70
C ALA A 456 -18.15 18.24 -25.53
N LEU A 457 -17.97 19.40 -24.90
CA LEU A 457 -17.46 20.59 -25.59
C LEU A 457 -15.99 20.49 -26.00
N LEU A 458 -15.20 19.63 -25.35
CA LEU A 458 -13.83 19.35 -25.78
C LEU A 458 -13.78 18.47 -27.03
N ALA A 459 -14.74 17.55 -27.19
CA ALA A 459 -14.85 16.70 -28.38
C ALA A 459 -15.48 17.45 -29.56
N TRP A 460 -16.56 18.17 -29.31
CA TRP A 460 -17.30 18.95 -30.31
C TRP A 460 -17.50 20.38 -29.78
N PRO A 461 -16.60 21.32 -30.12
CA PRO A 461 -16.65 22.68 -29.59
C PRO A 461 -17.90 23.46 -30.02
N ASP A 462 -18.54 24.10 -29.05
CA ASP A 462 -19.61 25.10 -29.23
C ASP A 462 -19.38 26.27 -28.26
N ASP A 463 -19.00 27.43 -28.80
CA ASP A 463 -18.62 28.62 -28.02
C ASP A 463 -19.80 29.20 -27.23
N ALA A 464 -21.01 29.17 -27.80
CA ALA A 464 -22.20 29.69 -27.15
C ALA A 464 -22.57 28.83 -25.94
N LEU A 465 -22.52 27.51 -26.08
CA LEU A 465 -22.78 26.56 -25.02
C LEU A 465 -21.67 26.61 -23.96
N LEU A 466 -20.40 26.70 -24.36
CA LEU A 466 -19.27 26.92 -23.46
C LEU A 466 -19.49 28.17 -22.60
N GLY A 467 -19.90 29.28 -23.22
CA GLY A 467 -20.27 30.51 -22.52
C GLY A 467 -21.34 30.29 -21.44
N ARG A 468 -22.38 29.49 -21.72
CA ARG A 468 -23.43 29.18 -20.74
C ARG A 468 -22.91 28.37 -19.55
N PHE A 469 -21.93 27.48 -19.74
CA PHE A 469 -21.26 26.77 -18.65
C PHE A 469 -20.53 27.73 -17.72
N PHE A 470 -19.76 28.67 -18.28
CA PHE A 470 -19.07 29.69 -17.48
C PHE A 470 -20.05 30.59 -16.74
N ASP A 471 -21.14 31.01 -17.38
CA ASP A 471 -22.17 31.84 -16.75
C ASP A 471 -22.80 31.12 -15.55
N LYS A 472 -23.14 29.83 -15.70
CA LYS A 472 -23.64 28.99 -14.60
C LYS A 472 -22.61 28.82 -13.47
N ASP A 473 -21.34 28.72 -13.81
CA ASP A 473 -20.27 28.51 -12.83
C ASP A 473 -19.88 29.78 -12.07
N THR A 474 -20.29 30.97 -12.54
CA THR A 474 -19.89 32.28 -11.98
C THR A 474 -19.86 32.32 -10.45
N ALA A 475 -20.93 31.88 -9.79
CA ALA A 475 -21.03 31.88 -8.32
C ALA A 475 -20.46 30.62 -7.64
N ASN A 476 -20.35 29.51 -8.38
CA ASN A 476 -20.07 28.18 -7.82
C ASN A 476 -18.57 27.85 -7.77
N GLY A 477 -17.85 28.11 -8.86
CA GLY A 477 -16.44 27.77 -9.00
C GLY A 477 -16.15 26.27 -9.03
N PHE A 478 -17.05 25.47 -9.61
CA PHE A 478 -16.95 24.02 -9.74
C PHE A 478 -16.20 23.56 -10.99
N LEU A 479 -15.99 24.42 -11.99
CA LEU A 479 -15.19 24.03 -13.15
C LEU A 479 -13.73 23.78 -12.75
N GLU A 480 -13.18 22.64 -13.14
CA GLU A 480 -11.83 22.24 -12.76
C GLU A 480 -10.78 22.95 -13.66
N PRO A 481 -9.68 23.53 -13.09
CA PRO A 481 -8.68 24.28 -13.84
C PRO A 481 -8.08 23.57 -15.06
N GLU A 482 -7.68 22.31 -14.94
CA GLU A 482 -7.04 21.57 -16.03
C GLU A 482 -8.04 21.21 -17.15
N VAL A 483 -9.30 20.92 -16.83
CA VAL A 483 -10.38 20.70 -17.80
C VAL A 483 -10.69 21.99 -18.56
N VAL A 484 -10.85 23.11 -17.85
CA VAL A 484 -11.01 24.43 -18.49
C VAL A 484 -9.78 24.77 -19.33
N GLY A 485 -8.59 24.45 -18.84
CA GLY A 485 -7.35 24.69 -19.53
C GLY A 485 -7.28 24.08 -20.92
N ARG A 486 -7.89 22.90 -21.13
CA ARG A 486 -7.91 22.20 -22.43
C ARG A 486 -8.61 22.97 -23.56
N PHE A 487 -9.44 23.96 -23.25
CA PHE A 487 -10.04 24.86 -24.24
C PHE A 487 -9.07 25.94 -24.75
N GLY A 488 -7.90 26.10 -24.14
CA GLY A 488 -6.87 27.04 -24.61
C GLY A 488 -7.36 28.49 -24.63
N ALA A 489 -7.02 29.21 -25.70
CA ALA A 489 -7.39 30.62 -25.86
C ALA A 489 -8.91 30.85 -25.91
N ALA A 490 -9.70 29.84 -26.32
CA ALA A 490 -11.16 29.95 -26.38
C ALA A 490 -11.82 30.12 -24.99
N ALA A 491 -11.21 29.62 -23.91
CA ALA A 491 -11.74 29.83 -22.56
C ALA A 491 -11.54 31.26 -22.04
N LEU A 492 -10.53 31.97 -22.56
CA LEU A 492 -10.09 33.26 -21.99
C LEU A 492 -11.18 34.35 -22.04
N PRO A 493 -11.90 34.58 -23.17
CA PRO A 493 -12.98 35.56 -23.20
C PRO A 493 -14.11 35.28 -22.20
N HIS A 494 -14.47 34.01 -22.01
CA HIS A 494 -15.50 33.62 -21.03
C HIS A 494 -15.03 33.82 -19.59
N LEU A 495 -13.78 33.45 -19.29
CA LEU A 495 -13.16 33.70 -17.99
C LEU A 495 -13.09 35.20 -17.66
N ALA A 496 -12.76 36.05 -18.63
CA ALA A 496 -12.76 37.51 -18.47
C ALA A 496 -14.16 38.02 -18.11
N ARG A 497 -15.19 37.55 -18.81
CA ARG A 497 -16.58 37.97 -18.61
C ARG A 497 -17.07 37.68 -17.19
N ILE A 498 -16.74 36.51 -16.65
CA ILE A 498 -17.22 36.09 -15.32
C ILE A 498 -16.29 36.51 -14.17
N TRP A 499 -15.11 37.04 -14.46
CA TRP A 499 -14.08 37.33 -13.45
C TRP A 499 -14.57 38.27 -12.35
N GLU A 500 -15.14 39.42 -12.73
CA GLU A 500 -15.60 40.42 -11.76
C GLU A 500 -16.86 39.97 -11.02
N LEU A 501 -17.65 39.09 -11.63
CA LEU A 501 -18.84 38.49 -11.03
C LEU A 501 -18.50 37.33 -10.08
N THR A 502 -17.29 36.76 -10.16
CA THR A 502 -16.87 35.64 -9.32
C THR A 502 -16.57 36.14 -7.89
N PRO A 503 -17.14 35.50 -6.84
CA PRO A 503 -16.84 35.82 -5.45
C PRO A 503 -15.35 35.77 -5.14
N ARG A 504 -14.89 36.65 -4.24
CA ARG A 504 -13.46 36.85 -3.97
C ARG A 504 -12.75 35.55 -3.57
N GLU A 505 -13.40 34.75 -2.74
CA GLU A 505 -12.95 33.45 -2.24
C GLU A 505 -12.86 32.35 -3.33
N ARG A 506 -13.44 32.59 -4.52
CA ARG A 506 -13.38 31.67 -5.68
C ARG A 506 -12.45 32.16 -6.78
N ARG A 507 -11.96 33.40 -6.70
CA ARG A 507 -11.07 33.98 -7.72
C ARG A 507 -9.74 33.23 -7.83
N ARG A 508 -9.29 32.55 -6.77
CA ARG A 508 -8.11 31.68 -6.84
C ARG A 508 -8.27 30.57 -7.88
N THR A 509 -9.38 29.84 -7.83
CA THR A 509 -9.69 28.78 -8.81
C THR A 509 -9.82 29.36 -10.23
N ARG A 510 -10.46 30.52 -10.39
CA ARG A 510 -10.52 31.24 -11.69
C ARG A 510 -9.15 31.57 -12.23
N HIS A 511 -8.25 32.00 -11.36
CA HIS A 511 -6.90 32.34 -11.77
C HIS A 511 -6.13 31.10 -12.25
N GLN A 512 -6.29 29.98 -11.55
CA GLN A 512 -5.72 28.70 -11.98
C GLN A 512 -6.27 28.26 -13.34
N GLN A 513 -7.57 28.44 -13.59
CA GLN A 513 -8.18 28.20 -14.92
C GLN A 513 -7.55 29.08 -16.01
N VAL A 514 -7.31 30.37 -15.74
CA VAL A 514 -6.62 31.27 -16.68
C VAL A 514 -5.21 30.77 -16.97
N LEU A 515 -4.43 30.41 -15.94
CA LEU A 515 -3.07 29.91 -16.11
C LEU A 515 -3.04 28.60 -16.92
N ALA A 516 -3.96 27.68 -16.66
CA ALA A 516 -4.08 26.43 -17.41
C ALA A 516 -4.49 26.65 -18.88
N ALA A 517 -5.41 27.59 -19.13
CA ALA A 517 -5.84 27.98 -20.48
C ALA A 517 -4.70 28.63 -21.27
N LEU A 518 -3.94 29.54 -20.65
CA LEU A 518 -2.72 30.11 -21.23
C LEU A 518 -1.67 29.03 -21.52
N GLY A 519 -1.49 28.08 -20.59
CA GLY A 519 -0.56 26.97 -20.79
C GLY A 519 -0.87 26.16 -22.04
N THR A 520 -2.13 25.76 -22.19
CA THR A 520 -2.59 25.01 -23.38
C THR A 520 -2.51 25.84 -24.66
N ALA A 521 -2.85 27.13 -24.61
CA ALA A 521 -2.70 28.03 -25.74
C ALA A 521 -1.23 28.12 -26.20
N GLY A 522 -0.29 28.20 -25.25
CA GLY A 522 1.15 28.19 -25.53
C GLY A 522 1.62 26.87 -26.14
N ASP A 523 1.17 25.73 -25.59
CA ASP A 523 1.50 24.40 -26.11
C ASP A 523 1.01 24.21 -27.57
N ARG A 524 -0.08 24.90 -27.95
CA ARG A 524 -0.68 24.85 -29.31
C ARG A 524 -0.23 25.98 -30.24
N GLY A 525 0.54 26.95 -29.76
CA GLY A 525 0.93 28.14 -30.53
C GLY A 525 -0.23 29.09 -30.86
N GLU A 526 -1.28 29.09 -30.04
CA GLU A 526 -2.44 29.98 -30.20
C GLU A 526 -2.08 31.43 -29.84
N ALA A 527 -2.63 32.40 -30.57
CA ALA A 527 -2.42 33.81 -30.26
C ALA A 527 -3.20 34.24 -29.00
N VAL A 528 -2.51 34.88 -28.06
CA VAL A 528 -3.09 35.35 -26.80
C VAL A 528 -3.02 36.88 -26.68
N ASP A 529 -4.16 37.49 -26.35
CA ASP A 529 -4.30 38.93 -26.13
C ASP A 529 -3.32 39.45 -25.03
N PRO A 530 -2.62 40.58 -25.25
CA PRO A 530 -1.70 41.19 -24.28
C PRO A 530 -2.30 41.50 -22.89
N SER A 531 -3.60 41.70 -22.78
CA SER A 531 -4.28 41.96 -21.52
C SER A 531 -4.18 40.81 -20.50
N TRP A 532 -3.84 39.60 -20.95
CA TRP A 532 -3.64 38.42 -20.10
C TRP A 532 -2.28 38.40 -19.38
N ASP A 533 -1.30 39.18 -19.85
CA ASP A 533 0.07 39.23 -19.27
C ASP A 533 0.06 39.65 -17.79
N ARG A 534 -0.95 40.43 -17.38
CA ARG A 534 -1.09 40.90 -16.00
C ARG A 534 -1.50 39.81 -15.02
N LEU A 535 -2.02 38.68 -15.52
CA LEU A 535 -2.44 37.53 -14.72
C LEU A 535 -1.33 36.47 -14.64
N VAL A 536 -0.24 36.60 -15.40
CA VAL A 536 0.92 35.72 -15.19
C VAL A 536 1.76 36.26 -14.02
N VAL A 537 1.36 35.89 -12.80
CA VAL A 537 1.99 36.33 -11.53
C VAL A 537 2.48 35.14 -10.68
N PHE A 538 3.43 35.42 -9.78
CA PHE A 538 4.23 34.40 -9.08
C PHE A 538 3.98 34.33 -7.57
N ASP A 539 3.36 35.35 -6.99
CA ASP A 539 3.20 35.53 -5.54
C ASP A 539 1.74 35.51 -5.08
N GLU A 540 0.78 35.54 -6.01
CA GLU A 540 -0.65 35.50 -5.70
C GLU A 540 -1.46 34.66 -6.69
N GLU A 541 -2.62 34.18 -6.24
CA GLU A 541 -3.66 33.62 -7.09
C GLU A 541 -5.02 34.22 -6.79
N GLY A 542 -5.62 34.91 -7.78
CA GLY A 542 -6.97 35.42 -7.65
C GLY A 542 -7.18 36.37 -6.47
N VAL A 543 -6.14 37.11 -6.07
CA VAL A 543 -6.01 37.99 -4.88
C VAL A 543 -5.53 37.33 -3.58
N GLU A 544 -5.34 36.01 -3.54
CA GLU A 544 -4.75 35.32 -2.40
C GLU A 544 -3.23 35.22 -2.52
N ARG A 545 -2.49 35.59 -1.47
CA ARG A 545 -1.02 35.38 -1.44
C ARG A 545 -0.67 33.90 -1.36
N LEU A 546 0.23 33.45 -2.22
CA LEU A 546 0.77 32.10 -2.21
C LEU A 546 1.77 31.92 -1.07
N LYS A 547 1.37 31.21 -0.02
CA LYS A 547 2.19 30.92 1.17
C LYS A 547 3.28 29.87 0.95
N TYR A 548 3.18 29.11 -0.14
CA TYR A 548 4.04 27.97 -0.46
C TYR A 548 4.32 27.98 -1.97
N TRP A 549 5.49 27.46 -2.34
CA TRP A 549 5.94 27.35 -3.73
C TRP A 549 6.67 26.02 -3.93
N ASP A 550 6.30 25.29 -4.97
CA ASP A 550 6.93 24.02 -5.34
C ASP A 550 7.16 23.92 -6.86
N PRO A 551 7.83 22.86 -7.33
CA PRO A 551 8.07 22.67 -8.75
C PRO A 551 6.81 22.61 -9.62
N SER A 552 5.64 22.22 -9.08
CA SER A 552 4.38 22.20 -9.84
C SER A 552 3.87 23.62 -10.12
N TYR A 553 4.00 24.55 -9.17
CA TYR A 553 3.67 25.96 -9.38
C TYR A 553 4.55 26.59 -10.47
N ALA A 554 5.87 26.35 -10.41
CA ALA A 554 6.80 26.83 -11.44
C ALA A 554 6.42 26.30 -12.83
N ARG A 555 6.18 24.99 -12.96
CA ARG A 555 5.77 24.37 -14.23
C ARG A 555 4.47 24.96 -14.79
N ALA A 556 3.48 25.23 -13.96
CA ALA A 556 2.23 25.84 -14.40
C ALA A 556 2.46 27.26 -14.97
N ARG A 557 3.30 28.07 -14.31
CA ARG A 557 3.63 29.43 -14.79
C ARG A 557 4.47 29.39 -16.04
N GLU A 558 5.44 28.49 -16.13
CA GLU A 558 6.25 28.29 -17.33
C GLU A 558 5.38 27.95 -18.54
N ARG A 559 4.44 27.02 -18.40
CA ARG A 559 3.47 26.72 -19.47
C ARG A 559 2.68 27.97 -19.86
N ALA A 560 2.12 28.70 -18.90
CA ALA A 560 1.39 29.94 -19.19
C ALA A 560 2.26 31.02 -19.87
N LEU A 561 3.54 31.12 -19.49
CA LEU A 561 4.53 32.03 -20.10
C LEU A 561 4.90 31.63 -21.53
N MET A 562 4.76 30.35 -21.89
CA MET A 562 5.00 29.88 -23.27
C MET A 562 3.96 30.40 -24.25
N ALA A 563 2.76 30.77 -23.80
CA ALA A 563 1.75 31.47 -24.62
C ALA A 563 2.13 32.91 -24.98
N LEU A 564 3.14 33.48 -24.32
CA LEU A 564 3.58 34.85 -24.57
C LEU A 564 4.71 34.87 -25.60
N SER A 565 4.78 35.96 -26.38
CA SER A 565 5.96 36.23 -27.23
C SER A 565 7.23 36.31 -26.37
N PRO A 566 8.42 36.05 -26.93
CA PRO A 566 9.68 36.11 -26.18
C PRO A 566 9.86 37.41 -25.39
N GLU A 567 9.49 38.55 -25.98
CA GLU A 567 9.59 39.88 -25.38
C GLU A 567 8.61 40.02 -24.20
N ARG A 568 7.36 39.60 -24.38
CA ARG A 568 6.31 39.65 -23.34
C ARG A 568 6.64 38.70 -22.18
N ARG A 569 7.17 37.52 -22.50
CA ARG A 569 7.64 36.52 -21.54
C ARG A 569 8.77 37.06 -20.67
N LEU A 570 9.81 37.61 -21.29
CA LEU A 570 10.92 38.25 -20.58
C LEU A 570 10.41 39.41 -19.71
N ALA A 571 9.54 40.27 -20.24
CA ALA A 571 8.95 41.37 -19.49
C ALA A 571 8.16 40.90 -18.25
N ALA A 572 7.42 39.78 -18.34
CA ALA A 572 6.70 39.21 -17.21
C ALA A 572 7.65 38.69 -16.12
N LEU A 573 8.71 37.97 -16.49
CA LEU A 573 9.72 37.46 -15.57
C LEU A 573 10.52 38.58 -14.91
N LEU A 574 10.91 39.61 -15.67
CA LEU A 574 11.58 40.81 -15.12
C LEU A 574 10.69 41.55 -14.12
N ARG A 575 9.39 41.71 -14.40
CA ARG A 575 8.44 42.29 -13.43
C ARG A 575 8.37 41.46 -12.15
N GLY A 576 8.35 40.13 -12.28
CA GLY A 576 8.33 39.20 -11.14
C GLY A 576 9.59 39.33 -10.27
N ALA A 577 10.77 39.28 -10.88
CA ALA A 577 12.05 39.40 -10.18
C ALA A 577 12.23 40.80 -9.54
N ALA A 578 11.83 41.87 -10.23
CA ALA A 578 12.14 43.24 -9.79
C ALA A 578 11.12 43.86 -8.81
N ARG A 579 9.83 43.48 -8.84
CA ARG A 579 8.78 44.28 -8.18
C ARG A 579 7.99 43.57 -7.08
N ARG A 580 8.05 42.24 -6.97
CA ARG A 580 7.15 41.47 -6.09
C ARG A 580 7.89 40.74 -4.97
N ALA A 581 7.16 40.33 -3.93
CA ALA A 581 7.73 39.46 -2.90
C ALA A 581 8.15 38.12 -3.53
N TYR A 582 9.18 37.47 -2.99
CA TYR A 582 9.70 36.18 -3.47
C TYR A 582 10.26 36.20 -4.92
N PRO A 583 11.29 37.03 -5.20
CA PRO A 583 11.83 37.17 -6.56
C PRO A 583 12.43 35.87 -7.13
N GLU A 584 12.78 34.90 -6.27
CA GLU A 584 13.25 33.57 -6.65
C GLU A 584 12.21 32.74 -7.42
N ARG A 585 10.91 33.04 -7.29
CA ARG A 585 9.85 32.32 -8.01
C ARG A 585 9.84 32.64 -9.50
N ALA A 586 10.13 33.89 -9.86
CA ALA A 586 10.35 34.28 -11.25
C ALA A 586 11.65 33.66 -11.79
N LEU A 587 12.71 33.66 -10.98
CA LEU A 587 13.98 33.00 -11.34
C LEU A 587 13.78 31.50 -11.63
N ALA A 588 13.00 30.79 -10.79
CA ALA A 588 12.69 29.37 -10.99
C ALA A 588 12.02 29.09 -12.34
N SER A 589 11.26 30.05 -12.88
CA SER A 589 10.57 29.94 -14.16
C SER A 589 11.42 30.44 -15.34
N ALA A 590 12.61 31.02 -15.11
CA ALA A 590 13.42 31.66 -16.15
C ALA A 590 14.11 30.65 -17.11
N ARG A 591 14.02 29.35 -16.83
CA ARG A 591 14.62 28.29 -17.67
C ARG A 591 14.09 28.26 -19.11
N ILE A 592 12.90 28.81 -19.33
CA ILE A 592 12.22 28.90 -20.64
C ILE A 592 12.72 30.06 -21.51
N LEU A 593 13.67 30.86 -21.02
CA LEU A 593 14.29 31.95 -21.76
C LEU A 593 15.56 31.46 -22.47
N ASP A 594 16.00 32.22 -23.46
CA ASP A 594 17.37 32.15 -23.96
C ASP A 594 18.38 32.66 -22.92
N ASP A 595 19.67 32.57 -23.23
CA ASP A 595 20.73 32.90 -22.28
C ASP A 595 20.79 34.40 -21.95
N ASP A 596 20.45 35.27 -22.90
CA ASP A 596 20.39 36.71 -22.68
C ASP A 596 19.20 37.11 -21.81
N GLY A 597 18.03 36.52 -22.04
CA GLY A 597 16.86 36.69 -21.20
C GLY A 597 17.09 36.15 -19.78
N LEU A 598 17.72 34.98 -19.64
CA LEU A 598 18.08 34.44 -18.33
C LEU A 598 19.05 35.36 -17.58
N ALA A 599 20.08 35.87 -18.26
CA ALA A 599 21.01 36.83 -17.68
C ALA A 599 20.30 38.11 -17.21
N ALA A 600 19.36 38.63 -17.99
CA ALA A 600 18.57 39.80 -17.61
C ALA A 600 17.70 39.54 -16.37
N VAL A 601 17.05 38.38 -16.26
CA VAL A 601 16.26 38.00 -15.08
C VAL A 601 17.15 37.80 -13.86
N MET A 602 18.32 37.19 -14.03
CA MET A 602 19.32 37.02 -12.97
C MET A 602 19.79 38.39 -12.44
N ALA A 603 20.13 39.32 -13.33
CA ALA A 603 20.51 40.69 -12.97
C ALA A 603 19.40 41.43 -12.22
N ALA A 604 18.12 41.20 -12.56
CA ALA A 604 16.98 41.77 -11.84
C ALA A 604 16.75 41.11 -10.46
N PHE A 605 17.09 39.83 -10.31
CA PHE A 605 16.97 39.07 -9.07
C PHE A 605 18.05 39.43 -8.05
N LEU A 606 19.30 39.58 -8.49
CA LEU A 606 20.46 39.71 -7.61
C LEU A 606 20.37 40.85 -6.57
N PRO A 607 19.91 42.07 -6.90
CA PRO A 607 19.74 43.13 -5.90
C PRO A 607 18.74 42.81 -4.78
N ARG A 608 17.86 41.82 -4.99
CA ARG A 608 16.76 41.44 -4.09
C ARG A 608 16.91 40.04 -3.50
N ARG A 609 18.03 39.36 -3.75
CA ARG A 609 18.32 38.00 -3.27
C ARG A 609 18.19 37.83 -1.75
N SER A 610 18.37 38.89 -0.97
CA SER A 610 18.20 38.87 0.49
C SER A 610 16.73 38.80 0.92
N GLU A 611 15.78 39.08 0.02
CA GLU A 611 14.34 38.95 0.24
C GLU A 611 13.82 37.53 -0.05
N SER A 612 14.69 36.65 -0.57
CA SER A 612 14.35 35.29 -0.97
C SER A 612 14.56 34.26 0.12
N GLU A 613 13.75 33.21 0.12
CA GLU A 613 14.00 32.05 0.95
C GLU A 613 15.20 31.26 0.41
N ARG A 614 16.18 30.97 1.28
CA ARG A 614 17.40 30.21 0.91
C ARG A 614 17.06 28.91 0.18
N GLY A 615 16.19 28.09 0.76
CA GLY A 615 15.84 26.78 0.18
C GLY A 615 15.20 26.90 -1.21
N ALA A 616 14.31 27.87 -1.41
CA ALA A 616 13.69 28.13 -2.70
C ALA A 616 14.70 28.64 -3.73
N THR A 617 15.63 29.51 -3.32
CA THR A 617 16.72 29.99 -4.19
C THR A 617 17.65 28.86 -4.63
N VAL A 618 18.03 27.97 -3.70
CA VAL A 618 18.83 26.78 -4.01
C VAL A 618 18.13 25.91 -5.05
N GLN A 619 16.84 25.64 -4.87
CA GLN A 619 16.06 24.83 -5.81
C GLN A 619 15.97 25.48 -7.20
N ALA A 620 15.72 26.79 -7.26
CA ALA A 620 15.65 27.53 -8.52
C ALA A 620 16.98 27.48 -9.29
N LEU A 621 18.10 27.77 -8.63
CA LEU A 621 19.43 27.73 -9.23
C LEU A 621 19.82 26.30 -9.64
N ARG A 622 19.50 25.30 -8.83
CA ARG A 622 19.75 23.89 -9.18
C ARG A 622 18.96 23.45 -10.41
N ALA A 623 17.72 23.93 -10.56
CA ALA A 623 16.89 23.63 -11.74
C ALA A 623 17.43 24.28 -13.02
N LEU A 624 18.15 25.40 -12.91
CA LEU A 624 18.82 26.07 -14.03
C LEU A 624 20.17 25.44 -14.42
N GLY A 625 20.82 24.75 -13.48
CA GLY A 625 22.08 24.03 -13.71
C GLY A 625 23.21 24.94 -14.23
N ASP A 626 23.98 24.47 -15.19
CA ASP A 626 25.14 25.19 -15.75
C ASP A 626 24.78 26.57 -16.34
N ARG A 627 23.54 26.73 -16.83
CA ARG A 627 23.06 28.01 -17.37
C ARG A 627 22.97 29.10 -16.29
N ALA A 628 22.74 28.71 -15.03
CA ALA A 628 22.81 29.67 -13.93
C ALA A 628 24.23 30.19 -13.72
N ALA A 629 25.25 29.32 -13.80
CA ALA A 629 26.63 29.73 -13.63
C ALA A 629 27.10 30.70 -14.74
N GLU A 630 26.66 30.48 -15.98
CA GLU A 630 26.92 31.41 -17.10
C GLU A 630 26.25 32.77 -16.88
N ALA A 631 24.96 32.79 -16.52
CA ALA A 631 24.23 34.02 -16.24
C ALA A 631 24.85 34.80 -15.06
N LEU A 632 25.28 34.09 -14.01
CA LEU A 632 25.95 34.68 -12.84
C LEU A 632 27.34 35.24 -13.18
N ARG A 633 28.10 34.63 -14.10
CA ARG A 633 29.41 35.18 -14.53
C ARG A 633 29.29 36.60 -15.07
N ARG A 634 28.21 36.90 -15.79
CA ARG A 634 27.94 38.24 -16.34
C ARG A 634 27.62 39.30 -15.28
N CYS A 635 27.24 38.87 -14.06
CA CYS A 635 26.82 39.76 -12.97
C CYS A 635 27.65 39.54 -11.69
N ARG A 636 28.89 39.02 -11.82
CA ARG A 636 29.74 38.62 -10.69
C ARG A 636 29.92 39.73 -9.65
N GLY A 637 30.14 40.96 -10.11
CA GLY A 637 30.34 42.13 -9.26
C GLY A 637 29.17 42.44 -8.31
N ASP A 638 27.96 41.93 -8.60
CA ASP A 638 26.76 42.22 -7.81
C ASP A 638 26.61 41.33 -6.56
N PHE A 639 27.37 40.22 -6.48
CA PHE A 639 27.22 39.23 -5.40
C PHE A 639 28.52 38.65 -4.83
N GLU A 640 29.68 38.85 -5.45
CA GLU A 640 30.92 38.18 -5.01
C GLU A 640 31.33 38.51 -3.56
N GLY A 641 30.95 39.68 -3.05
CA GLY A 641 31.16 40.08 -1.65
C GLY A 641 30.10 39.58 -0.67
N ASP A 642 29.04 38.92 -1.14
CA ASP A 642 27.94 38.43 -0.31
C ASP A 642 28.18 36.99 0.14
N ALA A 643 28.80 36.84 1.32
CA ALA A 643 29.11 35.52 1.87
C ALA A 643 27.88 34.61 2.04
N ALA A 644 26.69 35.19 2.32
CA ALA A 644 25.47 34.42 2.49
C ALA A 644 25.00 33.84 1.15
N PHE A 645 24.98 34.67 0.10
CA PHE A 645 24.62 34.21 -1.24
C PHE A 645 25.68 33.28 -1.84
N VAL A 646 26.97 33.52 -1.60
CA VAL A 646 28.05 32.60 -2.00
C VAL A 646 27.84 31.20 -1.40
N ALA A 647 27.37 31.09 -0.16
CA ALA A 647 27.02 29.80 0.43
C ALA A 647 25.83 29.13 -0.28
N VAL A 648 24.83 29.90 -0.73
CA VAL A 648 23.72 29.40 -1.56
C VAL A 648 24.24 28.86 -2.89
N LEU A 649 25.16 29.57 -3.55
CA LEU A 649 25.75 29.13 -4.82
C LEU A 649 26.48 27.79 -4.68
N ARG A 650 27.28 27.62 -3.62
CA ARG A 650 27.99 26.36 -3.33
C ARG A 650 27.07 25.19 -3.05
N GLU A 651 25.87 25.45 -2.52
CA GLU A 651 24.86 24.42 -2.26
C GLU A 651 24.04 24.06 -3.52
N ALA A 652 23.81 25.04 -4.39
CA ALA A 652 22.93 24.90 -5.55
C ALA A 652 23.65 24.38 -6.81
N LEU A 653 24.86 24.88 -7.07
CA LEU A 653 25.62 24.56 -8.28
C LEU A 653 26.44 23.27 -8.13
N PRO A 654 26.77 22.59 -9.25
CA PRO A 654 27.70 21.45 -9.25
C PRO A 654 29.03 21.76 -8.56
N ALA A 655 29.63 20.74 -7.95
CA ALA A 655 30.88 20.87 -7.20
C ALA A 655 31.99 21.52 -8.06
N GLY A 656 32.66 22.53 -7.50
CA GLY A 656 33.73 23.28 -8.17
C GLY A 656 33.26 24.42 -9.09
N GLN A 657 32.00 24.45 -9.53
CA GLN A 657 31.50 25.55 -10.37
C GLN A 657 31.35 26.87 -9.62
N ALA A 658 30.85 26.82 -8.38
CA ALA A 658 30.73 28.02 -7.55
C ALA A 658 32.10 28.64 -7.26
N ASP A 659 33.13 27.83 -7.00
CA ASP A 659 34.48 28.34 -6.75
C ASP A 659 35.15 28.82 -8.04
N ALA A 660 34.91 28.18 -9.19
CA ALA A 660 35.36 28.66 -10.49
C ALA A 660 34.73 30.02 -10.85
N LEU A 661 33.44 30.21 -10.58
CA LEU A 661 32.70 31.46 -10.76
C LEU A 661 33.29 32.61 -9.91
N LEU A 662 33.87 32.30 -8.74
CA LEU A 662 34.44 33.29 -7.82
C LEU A 662 35.95 33.52 -8.03
N SER A 663 36.62 32.64 -8.77
CA SER A 663 38.07 32.70 -8.99
C SER A 663 38.47 33.35 -10.33
N GLY A 664 37.55 33.41 -11.29
CA GLY A 664 37.76 34.04 -12.62
C GLY A 664 37.09 35.37 -12.73
#